data_AF-A0A5C6AV01-F1
#
_entry.id   AF-A0A5C6AV01-F1
#
_cell.length_a   1.000
_cell.length_b   1.000
_cell.length_c   1.000
_cell.angle_alpha   90.00
_cell.angle_beta   90.00
_cell.angle_gamma   90.00
#
_symmetry.space_group_name_H-M   'P 1'
#
loop_
_entity.id
_entity.type
_entity.pdbx_description
1 polymer ?
#
loop_
_entity_poly.entity_id
_entity_poly.type
_entity_poly.pdbx_seq_one_letter_code
_entity_poly.pdbx_strand_id
1 'polypeptide(L)'
;MRSPLKRFTSCYNRIPVRLRLSFGLVGLMTGSLLVASAAGFFPNEQREILRSRSRICETLAISGTAMASTGQIESLQVTLESVVHRDPQILSIGLKSVNGGLVVSAGPHEEVWLHPDSQDATHMSVPVYRQGKQWGEMQIRFEPTGGLWGLNHWGPAWLLIVLIPACLIQFSFFLRKTLQSLDPSGAVPTHVEKALDTFTVGLVLLNADQRTLFANKRLTQLLDIPASELVGKYISASDWIIADRDEGEKTLPWEEARQINDSVHDRILQMDVKGRRLTFTVNCTPITGQGFLTTFDDITLIEENKVALAQARDAAQHANEAKSEFLANMSHEIRTPLNAVLGFTDVLRRGLVTDSDEAVDHLNMIHRSGAHLLELINDILDLSKIEAGRMEVESIDTYIDAVIMDVANTLKVRADENDLELNVRLETAIPRVITSDPTRLRQVIMNLVGNAIKFTESGSVSIIAAMRQSESSAGFESSKVLRIDVIDTGIGMTPEQQARIFESFSQADSTTTRKFGGTGLGLSISQRLSESLGGRLTVESKPGMGSTFRVELPIDDEDTSDLMSPSEFEDLRRRRTNEAVAAKLIRLPAKRVLVVDDGESNRRLIELVLTRAGALVATAANGLEAIESIAEETPALVLMDMQMPVLDGYTATERLRAAGFTIPIIALTGNAMVGDREKCMDAGCNDFLSKPVNIDLLLQLAATHLDSASEPHEFVSPMSVGTADAIEFSSLLPSASMPSKTDRPIFPTLPMDDPDFREITMGFLDRLPSRLTNIEIAIAAMDFETVHSDAHWLKGAGGTVGLDVFTPVAKQLEEAAKARETELASEILRQLYELSDRIVIPATQTPHATAPPAEDRSSGSLDERSDEGPVLCTLPMDDPDFYEIVIGFVRRLDERLPKMAEELNEARFEDLATNAHWLKGAGGTVGFPSLTQPASELLIASKRRDPDACRTQLDYLRSTRQRMVVGNAATSGITDKPPTVSC
;
A
#
# COMPACT_ATOMS: atom_id res chain seq x y z
N MET A 1 21.43 -83.68 7.03
CA MET A 1 21.76 -82.31 7.52
C MET A 1 21.23 -82.09 8.94
N ARG A 2 21.90 -82.58 10.01
CA ARG A 2 21.47 -82.36 11.42
C ARG A 2 22.59 -81.97 12.41
N SER A 3 23.84 -81.81 11.97
CA SER A 3 24.98 -81.46 12.82
C SER A 3 25.19 -79.95 13.11
N PRO A 4 24.90 -78.97 12.23
CA PRO A 4 25.24 -77.57 12.53
C PRO A 4 24.31 -76.91 13.57
N LEU A 5 22.99 -77.15 13.52
CA LEU A 5 22.04 -76.51 14.46
C LEU A 5 22.31 -76.85 15.94
N LYS A 6 22.73 -78.09 16.25
CA LYS A 6 23.04 -78.48 17.64
C LYS A 6 24.28 -77.78 18.21
N ARG A 7 25.25 -77.38 17.38
CA ARG A 7 26.39 -76.56 17.83
C ARG A 7 25.97 -75.12 18.10
N PHE A 8 25.10 -74.56 17.25
CA PHE A 8 24.59 -73.19 17.40
C PHE A 8 23.81 -73.00 18.71
N THR A 9 22.89 -73.91 19.04
CA THR A 9 22.10 -73.85 20.30
C THR A 9 22.93 -74.02 21.57
N SER A 10 24.08 -74.70 21.49
CA SER A 10 25.01 -74.84 22.63
C SER A 10 25.73 -73.53 22.95
N CYS A 11 26.26 -72.84 21.93
CA CYS A 11 26.84 -71.50 22.10
C CYS A 11 25.79 -70.47 22.53
N TYR A 12 24.59 -70.51 21.96
CA TYR A 12 23.52 -69.55 22.27
C TYR A 12 23.10 -69.52 23.74
N ASN A 13 23.12 -70.66 24.43
CA ASN A 13 22.80 -70.73 25.87
C ASN A 13 23.92 -70.21 26.78
N ARG A 14 25.16 -70.05 26.29
CA ARG A 14 26.28 -69.47 27.07
C ARG A 14 26.29 -67.95 27.10
N ILE A 15 25.54 -67.28 26.22
CA ILE A 15 25.46 -65.81 26.19
C ILE A 15 24.59 -65.33 27.36
N PRO A 16 25.02 -64.35 28.18
CA PRO A 16 24.20 -63.79 29.25
C PRO A 16 22.83 -63.31 28.75
N VAL A 17 21.77 -63.50 29.54
CA VAL A 17 20.40 -63.09 29.17
C VAL A 17 20.32 -61.59 28.88
N ARG A 18 21.05 -60.76 29.65
CA ARG A 18 21.16 -59.31 29.39
C ARG A 18 21.72 -58.99 28.01
N LEU A 19 22.80 -59.66 27.57
CA LEU A 19 23.35 -59.47 26.21
C LEU A 19 22.32 -59.84 25.13
N ARG A 20 21.59 -60.96 25.31
CA ARG A 20 20.57 -61.39 24.35
C ARG A 20 19.40 -60.41 24.25
N LEU A 21 18.97 -59.83 25.38
CA LEU A 21 17.99 -58.74 25.41
C LEU A 21 18.51 -57.49 24.69
N SER A 22 19.73 -57.03 24.99
CA SER A 22 20.33 -55.85 24.35
C SER A 22 20.44 -56.00 22.82
N PHE A 23 20.91 -57.15 22.32
CA PHE A 23 20.96 -57.41 20.88
C PHE A 23 19.57 -57.44 20.23
N GLY A 24 18.56 -57.99 20.91
CA GLY A 24 17.17 -57.97 20.44
C GLY A 24 16.60 -56.54 20.35
N LEU A 25 16.82 -55.73 21.39
CA LEU A 25 16.32 -54.36 21.46
C LEU A 25 16.98 -53.46 20.40
N VAL A 26 18.30 -53.56 20.22
CA VAL A 26 19.06 -52.84 19.19
C VAL A 26 18.62 -53.25 17.78
N GLY A 27 18.37 -54.55 17.57
CA GLY A 27 17.84 -55.06 16.29
C GLY A 27 16.45 -54.51 15.96
N LEU A 28 15.56 -54.44 16.97
CA LEU A 28 14.21 -53.88 16.81
C LEU A 28 14.25 -52.38 16.53
N MET A 29 15.00 -51.61 17.34
CA MET A 29 15.14 -50.15 17.17
C MET A 29 15.74 -49.78 15.81
N THR A 30 16.79 -50.50 15.37
CA THR A 30 17.38 -50.33 14.03
C THR A 30 16.37 -50.68 12.93
N GLY A 31 15.59 -51.76 13.10
CA GLY A 31 14.53 -52.13 12.15
C GLY A 31 13.45 -51.06 12.00
N SER A 32 12.96 -50.51 13.11
CA SER A 32 11.95 -49.44 13.11
C SER A 32 12.46 -48.15 12.44
N LEU A 33 13.70 -47.73 12.74
CA LEU A 33 14.32 -46.57 12.10
C LEU A 33 14.45 -46.75 10.58
N LEU A 34 14.79 -47.96 10.12
CA LEU A 34 14.90 -48.26 8.69
C LEU A 34 13.54 -48.29 7.98
N VAL A 35 12.49 -48.81 8.61
CA VAL A 35 11.12 -48.76 8.07
C VAL A 35 10.63 -47.30 7.98
N ALA A 36 10.87 -46.48 9.00
CA ALA A 36 10.56 -45.05 8.98
C ALA A 36 11.31 -44.32 7.86
N SER A 37 12.60 -44.62 7.65
CA SER A 37 13.39 -44.08 6.54
C SER A 37 12.85 -44.50 5.17
N ALA A 38 12.52 -45.77 4.98
CA ALA A 38 11.95 -46.29 3.73
C ALA A 38 10.56 -45.70 3.42
N ALA A 39 9.75 -45.44 4.46
CA ALA A 39 8.45 -44.78 4.34
C ALA A 39 8.55 -43.24 4.22
N GLY A 40 9.76 -42.67 4.24
CA GLY A 40 9.99 -41.24 4.00
C GLY A 40 9.79 -40.33 5.21
N PHE A 41 9.77 -40.87 6.44
CA PHE A 41 9.66 -40.07 7.68
C PHE A 41 10.93 -39.30 8.06
N PHE A 42 12.07 -39.60 7.43
CA PHE A 42 13.30 -38.83 7.59
C PHE A 42 13.56 -37.93 6.37
N PRO A 43 13.94 -36.65 6.57
CA PRO A 43 14.27 -35.76 5.46
C PRO A 43 15.47 -36.30 4.68
N ASN A 44 15.31 -36.41 3.37
CA ASN A 44 16.38 -36.83 2.49
C ASN A 44 17.12 -35.58 1.97
N GLU A 45 18.19 -35.20 2.66
CA GLU A 45 19.01 -34.02 2.36
C GLU A 45 19.41 -33.94 0.88
N GLN A 46 19.71 -35.07 0.21
CA GLN A 46 20.02 -35.07 -1.22
C GLN A 46 18.85 -34.62 -2.10
N ARG A 47 17.60 -34.98 -1.75
CA ARG A 47 16.40 -34.49 -2.47
C ARG A 47 16.18 -33.00 -2.27
N GLU A 48 16.53 -32.46 -1.10
CA GLU A 48 16.40 -31.03 -0.81
C GLU A 48 17.50 -30.22 -1.53
N ILE A 49 18.75 -30.70 -1.52
CA ILE A 49 19.84 -30.13 -2.32
C ILE A 49 19.48 -30.13 -3.81
N LEU A 50 18.95 -31.25 -4.35
CA LEU A 50 18.52 -31.33 -5.74
C LEU A 50 17.39 -30.34 -6.09
N ARG A 51 16.39 -30.20 -5.20
CA ARG A 51 15.31 -29.22 -5.37
C ARG A 51 15.83 -27.78 -5.33
N SER A 52 16.79 -27.49 -4.45
CA SER A 52 17.43 -26.18 -4.36
C SER A 52 18.19 -25.84 -5.64
N ARG A 53 19.08 -26.74 -6.09
CA ARG A 53 19.83 -26.61 -7.35
C ARG A 53 18.90 -26.37 -8.55
N SER A 54 17.82 -27.15 -8.67
CA SER A 54 16.83 -26.98 -9.74
C SER A 54 16.19 -25.58 -9.77
N ARG A 55 15.83 -25.01 -8.61
CA ARG A 55 15.22 -23.66 -8.52
C ARG A 55 16.20 -22.55 -8.89
N ILE A 56 17.47 -22.69 -8.49
CA ILE A 56 18.54 -21.75 -8.86
C ILE A 56 18.71 -21.75 -10.39
N CYS A 57 18.82 -22.93 -11.00
CA CYS A 57 18.94 -23.07 -12.45
C CYS A 57 17.74 -22.47 -13.21
N GLU A 58 16.52 -22.69 -12.74
CA GLU A 58 15.29 -22.12 -13.30
C GLU A 58 15.27 -20.59 -13.21
N THR A 59 15.64 -20.02 -12.06
CA THR A 59 15.70 -18.57 -11.83
C THR A 59 16.76 -17.92 -12.73
N LEU A 60 17.94 -18.53 -12.87
CA LEU A 60 19.00 -18.07 -13.77
C LEU A 60 18.57 -18.14 -15.25
N ALA A 61 17.80 -19.15 -15.65
CA ALA A 61 17.29 -19.26 -17.02
C ALA A 61 16.20 -18.21 -17.33
N ILE A 62 15.35 -17.86 -16.36
CA ILE A 62 14.36 -16.78 -16.49
C ILE A 62 15.07 -15.42 -16.63
N SER A 63 16.02 -15.11 -15.74
CA SER A 63 16.80 -13.87 -15.80
C SER A 63 17.63 -13.78 -17.09
N GLY A 64 18.27 -14.88 -17.48
CA GLY A 64 18.98 -14.99 -18.74
C GLY A 64 18.07 -14.81 -19.97
N THR A 65 16.83 -15.29 -19.93
CA THR A 65 15.83 -15.13 -21.01
C THR A 65 15.38 -13.67 -21.14
N ALA A 66 15.23 -12.95 -20.03
CA ALA A 66 14.93 -11.52 -20.02
C ALA A 66 16.10 -10.70 -20.60
N MET A 67 17.31 -10.87 -20.07
CA MET A 67 18.53 -10.15 -20.51
C MET A 67 18.93 -10.50 -21.95
N ALA A 68 18.75 -11.76 -22.37
CA ALA A 68 18.92 -12.17 -23.77
C ALA A 68 17.94 -11.45 -24.70
N SER A 69 16.72 -11.20 -24.25
CA SER A 69 15.68 -10.53 -25.03
C SER A 69 15.95 -9.04 -25.20
N THR A 70 16.45 -8.36 -24.16
CA THR A 70 16.89 -6.96 -24.22
C THR A 70 18.25 -6.76 -24.90
N GLY A 71 19.09 -7.82 -24.96
CA GLY A 71 20.42 -7.77 -25.57
C GLY A 71 21.55 -7.37 -24.62
N GLN A 72 21.27 -7.28 -23.31
CA GLN A 72 22.22 -6.88 -22.26
C GLN A 72 23.12 -8.05 -21.84
N ILE A 73 24.02 -8.46 -22.75
CA ILE A 73 24.91 -9.62 -22.55
C ILE A 73 25.97 -9.34 -21.45
N GLU A 74 26.50 -8.12 -21.37
CA GLU A 74 27.49 -7.74 -20.35
C GLU A 74 26.90 -7.73 -18.94
N SER A 75 25.67 -7.21 -18.77
CA SER A 75 24.95 -7.24 -17.48
C SER A 75 24.66 -8.69 -17.02
N LEU A 76 24.43 -9.60 -17.97
CA LEU A 76 24.29 -11.03 -17.68
C LEU A 76 25.61 -11.62 -17.16
N GLN A 77 26.77 -11.22 -17.72
CA GLN A 77 28.08 -11.68 -17.22
C GLN A 77 28.31 -11.27 -15.76
N VAL A 78 28.15 -9.99 -15.43
CA VAL A 78 28.30 -9.49 -14.05
C VAL A 78 27.34 -10.21 -13.09
N THR A 79 26.12 -10.50 -13.54
CA THR A 79 25.13 -11.25 -12.75
C THR A 79 25.59 -12.69 -12.48
N LEU A 80 26.10 -13.39 -13.50
CA LEU A 80 26.58 -14.77 -13.36
C LEU A 80 27.84 -14.85 -12.50
N GLU A 81 28.79 -13.92 -12.65
CA GLU A 81 30.00 -13.82 -11.82
C GLU A 81 29.65 -13.59 -10.34
N SER A 82 28.71 -12.68 -10.06
CA SER A 82 28.19 -12.42 -8.72
C SER A 82 27.54 -13.67 -8.09
N VAL A 83 26.82 -14.47 -8.87
CA VAL A 83 26.19 -15.72 -8.39
C VAL A 83 27.24 -16.78 -8.07
N VAL A 84 28.23 -17.00 -8.95
CA VAL A 84 29.34 -17.94 -8.70
C VAL A 84 30.18 -17.52 -7.48
N HIS A 85 30.36 -16.22 -7.26
CA HIS A 85 31.12 -15.72 -6.10
C HIS A 85 30.34 -15.81 -4.78
N ARG A 86 29.00 -15.80 -4.81
CA ARG A 86 28.13 -15.85 -3.63
C ARG A 86 27.78 -17.25 -3.15
N ASP A 87 27.66 -18.23 -4.05
CA ASP A 87 27.37 -19.61 -3.70
C ASP A 87 28.57 -20.54 -4.00
N PRO A 88 29.35 -20.96 -2.98
CA PRO A 88 30.52 -21.81 -3.19
C PRO A 88 30.18 -23.22 -3.70
N GLN A 89 28.90 -23.63 -3.70
CA GLN A 89 28.49 -24.89 -4.32
C GLN A 89 28.45 -24.81 -5.85
N ILE A 90 28.50 -23.62 -6.44
CA ILE A 90 28.51 -23.39 -7.89
C ILE A 90 29.95 -23.20 -8.35
N LEU A 91 30.46 -24.17 -9.11
CA LEU A 91 31.84 -24.17 -9.60
C LEU A 91 32.03 -23.32 -10.85
N SER A 92 31.02 -23.28 -11.72
CA SER A 92 30.99 -22.42 -12.91
C SER A 92 29.59 -22.31 -13.51
N ILE A 93 29.35 -21.23 -14.24
CA ILE A 93 28.16 -21.04 -15.08
C ILE A 93 28.62 -20.59 -16.47
N GLY A 94 27.98 -21.07 -17.53
CA GLY A 94 28.20 -20.59 -18.89
C GLY A 94 26.92 -20.56 -19.68
N LEU A 95 26.74 -19.53 -20.50
CA LEU A 95 25.65 -19.44 -21.47
C LEU A 95 26.17 -19.82 -22.84
N LYS A 96 25.72 -20.96 -23.37
CA LYS A 96 26.08 -21.43 -24.71
C LYS A 96 24.98 -21.08 -25.71
N SER A 97 25.32 -20.48 -26.83
CA SER A 97 24.36 -20.24 -27.92
C SER A 97 23.94 -21.55 -28.59
N VAL A 98 22.75 -21.58 -29.19
CA VAL A 98 22.31 -22.68 -30.08
C VAL A 98 23.30 -22.95 -31.22
N ASN A 99 24.08 -21.94 -31.64
CA ASN A 99 25.15 -22.08 -32.63
C ASN A 99 26.45 -22.72 -32.08
N GLY A 100 26.47 -23.14 -30.81
CA GLY A 100 27.58 -23.85 -30.17
C GLY A 100 28.68 -22.96 -29.56
N GLY A 101 28.70 -21.65 -29.84
CA GLY A 101 29.62 -20.70 -29.21
C GLY A 101 29.23 -20.38 -27.77
N LEU A 102 30.21 -20.29 -26.87
CA LEU A 102 30.03 -19.75 -25.53
C LEU A 102 29.85 -18.23 -25.63
N VAL A 103 28.79 -17.70 -25.05
CA VAL A 103 28.40 -16.27 -25.14
C VAL A 103 28.88 -15.50 -23.93
N VAL A 104 28.77 -16.13 -22.75
CA VAL A 104 29.15 -15.60 -21.43
C VAL A 104 29.60 -16.76 -20.57
N SER A 105 30.58 -16.56 -19.70
CA SER A 105 30.95 -17.49 -18.64
C SER A 105 31.31 -16.80 -17.33
N ALA A 106 31.15 -17.53 -16.23
CA ALA A 106 31.50 -17.14 -14.88
C ALA A 106 32.21 -18.31 -14.19
N GLY A 107 33.38 -18.03 -13.60
CA GLY A 107 34.32 -19.05 -13.17
C GLY A 107 35.02 -19.78 -14.34
N PRO A 108 35.85 -20.81 -14.07
CA PRO A 108 36.62 -21.54 -15.08
C PRO A 108 35.74 -22.52 -15.89
N HIS A 109 34.69 -22.01 -16.53
CA HIS A 109 33.66 -22.84 -17.16
C HIS A 109 34.20 -23.75 -18.28
N GLU A 110 35.05 -23.23 -19.16
CA GLU A 110 35.64 -24.01 -20.26
C GLU A 110 36.56 -25.14 -19.77
N GLU A 111 37.20 -24.98 -18.60
CA GLU A 111 38.09 -25.99 -18.01
C GLU A 111 37.31 -27.07 -17.23
N VAL A 112 36.20 -26.67 -16.58
CA VAL A 112 35.44 -27.54 -15.66
C VAL A 112 34.27 -28.25 -16.35
N TRP A 113 33.81 -27.74 -17.50
CA TRP A 113 32.72 -28.32 -18.32
C TRP A 113 33.22 -29.32 -19.38
N LEU A 114 34.12 -30.21 -19.00
CA LEU A 114 34.69 -31.24 -19.89
C LEU A 114 33.96 -32.59 -19.73
N HIS A 115 33.37 -33.08 -20.83
CA HIS A 115 32.63 -34.34 -20.97
C HIS A 115 31.37 -34.49 -20.08
N PRO A 116 30.18 -34.07 -20.57
CA PRO A 116 28.92 -34.15 -19.82
C PRO A 116 28.24 -35.54 -19.83
N ASP A 117 28.94 -36.62 -20.22
CA ASP A 117 28.36 -37.95 -20.43
C ASP A 117 27.96 -38.71 -19.13
N SER A 118 28.06 -38.09 -17.96
CA SER A 118 27.55 -38.66 -16.71
C SER A 118 26.22 -38.03 -16.30
N GLN A 119 25.24 -38.89 -15.93
CA GLN A 119 23.96 -38.50 -15.32
C GLN A 119 24.13 -38.00 -13.86
N ASP A 120 25.28 -37.41 -13.54
CA ASP A 120 25.58 -36.94 -12.20
C ASP A 120 24.85 -35.63 -11.92
N ALA A 121 24.28 -35.53 -10.72
CA ALA A 121 23.59 -34.38 -10.13
C ALA A 121 24.46 -33.10 -9.94
N THR A 122 25.53 -32.99 -10.71
CA THR A 122 26.60 -32.00 -10.65
C THR A 122 26.73 -31.21 -11.96
N HIS A 123 26.07 -31.64 -13.05
CA HIS A 123 25.85 -30.86 -14.26
C HIS A 123 24.36 -30.58 -14.40
N MET A 124 23.98 -29.31 -14.59
CA MET A 124 22.60 -28.93 -14.94
C MET A 124 22.61 -28.01 -16.15
N SER A 125 21.59 -28.14 -16.99
CA SER A 125 21.51 -27.48 -18.30
C SER A 125 20.07 -27.04 -18.51
N VAL A 126 19.84 -25.75 -18.79
CA VAL A 126 18.48 -25.17 -18.90
C VAL A 126 18.38 -24.28 -20.13
N PRO A 127 17.35 -24.43 -20.99
CA PRO A 127 17.21 -23.62 -22.20
C PRO A 127 16.92 -22.15 -21.87
N VAL A 128 17.55 -21.25 -22.62
CA VAL A 128 17.34 -19.80 -22.57
C VAL A 128 16.68 -19.34 -23.87
N TYR A 129 15.62 -18.55 -23.76
CA TYR A 129 14.79 -18.14 -24.91
C TYR A 129 15.02 -16.66 -25.28
N ARG A 130 14.75 -16.33 -26.54
CA ARG A 130 14.68 -14.96 -27.05
C ARG A 130 13.52 -14.88 -28.03
N GLN A 131 12.57 -13.97 -27.81
CA GLN A 131 11.37 -13.82 -28.64
C GLN A 131 10.62 -15.16 -28.89
N GLY A 132 10.51 -16.01 -27.87
CA GLY A 132 9.82 -17.30 -27.94
C GLY A 132 10.56 -18.44 -28.66
N LYS A 133 11.78 -18.21 -29.19
CA LYS A 133 12.66 -19.26 -29.73
C LYS A 133 13.81 -19.52 -28.77
N GLN A 134 14.27 -20.76 -28.68
CA GLN A 134 15.48 -21.08 -27.91
C GLN A 134 16.67 -20.36 -28.56
N TRP A 135 17.41 -19.60 -27.77
CA TRP A 135 18.54 -18.77 -28.19
C TRP A 135 19.88 -19.32 -27.67
N GLY A 136 19.84 -19.96 -26.50
CA GLY A 136 20.95 -20.66 -25.90
C GLY A 136 20.54 -21.66 -24.85
N GLU A 137 21.52 -22.04 -24.04
CA GLU A 137 21.40 -22.99 -22.94
C GLU A 137 22.35 -22.55 -21.82
N MET A 138 21.81 -22.39 -20.63
CA MET A 138 22.57 -22.06 -19.41
C MET A 138 23.09 -23.36 -18.80
N GLN A 139 24.41 -23.48 -18.72
CA GLN A 139 25.16 -24.66 -18.32
C GLN A 139 25.82 -24.38 -16.96
N ILE A 140 25.41 -25.11 -15.92
CA ILE A 140 25.74 -24.82 -14.51
C ILE A 140 26.40 -26.05 -13.87
N ARG A 141 27.62 -25.87 -13.37
CA ARG A 141 28.40 -26.91 -12.67
C ARG A 141 28.27 -26.73 -11.16
N PHE A 142 27.92 -27.79 -10.45
CA PHE A 142 27.88 -27.81 -8.99
C PHE A 142 28.95 -28.74 -8.39
N GLU A 143 29.33 -28.46 -7.14
CA GLU A 143 30.20 -29.32 -6.35
C GLU A 143 29.58 -30.73 -6.14
N PRO A 144 30.38 -31.81 -6.17
CA PRO A 144 29.92 -33.16 -5.84
C PRO A 144 29.41 -33.28 -4.41
N THR A 145 28.21 -33.85 -4.23
CA THR A 145 27.63 -34.13 -2.91
C THR A 145 28.29 -35.36 -2.26
N GLY A 146 29.53 -35.20 -1.83
CA GLY A 146 30.34 -36.25 -1.21
C GLY A 146 29.86 -36.61 0.20
N GLY A 147 29.62 -37.89 0.45
CA GLY A 147 29.38 -38.45 1.80
C GLY A 147 30.50 -39.38 2.22
N LEU A 148 30.87 -39.36 3.51
CA LEU A 148 31.89 -40.26 4.05
C LEU A 148 31.56 -41.74 3.75
N TRP A 149 32.56 -42.46 3.25
CA TRP A 149 32.52 -43.92 3.04
C TRP A 149 31.40 -44.44 2.12
N GLY A 150 30.86 -43.61 1.22
CA GLY A 150 29.91 -44.07 0.20
C GLY A 150 28.54 -44.53 0.72
N LEU A 151 28.26 -44.38 2.02
CA LEU A 151 26.99 -44.76 2.64
C LEU A 151 25.78 -43.98 2.06
N ASN A 152 26.03 -42.79 1.51
CA ASN A 152 25.04 -41.99 0.76
C ASN A 152 24.72 -42.52 -0.65
N HIS A 153 25.46 -43.49 -1.18
CA HIS A 153 25.14 -44.20 -2.42
C HIS A 153 24.65 -45.62 -2.10
N TRP A 154 23.50 -45.69 -1.42
CA TRP A 154 22.83 -46.94 -1.04
C TRP A 154 23.74 -47.90 -0.25
N GLY A 155 23.99 -47.58 1.02
CA GLY A 155 24.44 -48.59 1.99
C GLY A 155 23.62 -49.88 1.81
N PRO A 156 24.27 -51.06 1.69
CA PRO A 156 23.72 -52.19 0.92
C PRO A 156 22.36 -52.67 1.45
N ALA A 157 21.28 -52.33 0.73
CA ALA A 157 19.91 -52.71 1.08
C ALA A 157 19.74 -54.24 1.24
N TRP A 158 20.53 -55.04 0.51
CA TRP A 158 20.56 -56.49 0.63
C TRP A 158 21.02 -56.99 2.00
N LEU A 159 21.94 -56.29 2.67
CA LEU A 159 22.41 -56.62 4.02
C LEU A 159 21.29 -56.42 5.05
N LEU A 160 20.48 -55.36 4.87
CA LEU A 160 19.35 -55.02 5.73
C LEU A 160 18.18 -55.99 5.57
N ILE A 161 17.89 -56.42 4.33
CA ILE A 161 16.90 -57.47 4.02
C ILE A 161 17.22 -58.80 4.73
N VAL A 162 18.50 -59.10 4.97
CA VAL A 162 18.92 -60.33 5.68
C VAL A 162 18.97 -60.14 7.20
N LEU A 163 19.40 -58.97 7.70
CA LEU A 163 19.59 -58.76 9.14
C LEU A 163 18.27 -58.67 9.92
N ILE A 164 17.26 -57.99 9.34
CA ILE A 164 15.99 -57.72 10.02
C ILE A 164 15.20 -59.02 10.32
N PRO A 165 14.97 -59.93 9.36
CA PRO A 165 14.29 -61.20 9.64
C PRO A 165 15.05 -62.08 10.63
N ALA A 166 16.39 -62.09 10.56
CA ALA A 166 17.22 -62.88 11.46
C ALA A 166 17.07 -62.43 12.93
N CYS A 167 17.05 -61.11 13.18
CA CYS A 167 16.83 -60.56 14.52
C CYS A 167 15.42 -60.86 15.04
N LEU A 168 14.39 -60.75 14.20
CA LEU A 168 12.99 -61.06 14.53
C LEU A 168 12.79 -62.54 14.90
N ILE A 169 13.39 -63.45 14.13
CA ILE A 169 13.37 -64.89 14.43
C ILE A 169 14.09 -65.19 15.74
N GLN A 170 15.25 -64.56 16.00
CA GLN A 170 15.99 -64.75 17.25
C GLN A 170 15.22 -64.23 18.48
N PHE A 171 14.52 -63.10 18.35
CA PHE A 171 13.71 -62.51 19.42
C PHE A 171 12.47 -63.36 19.74
N SER A 172 11.72 -63.82 18.72
CA SER A 172 10.55 -64.68 18.95
C SER A 172 10.90 -66.00 19.65
N PHE A 173 12.07 -66.59 19.34
CA PHE A 173 12.55 -67.80 19.99
C PHE A 173 12.96 -67.57 21.45
N PHE A 174 13.43 -66.37 21.79
CA PHE A 174 13.69 -65.97 23.18
C PHE A 174 12.38 -65.79 23.95
N LEU A 175 11.44 -64.99 23.41
CA LEU A 175 10.16 -64.68 24.06
C LEU A 175 9.36 -65.96 24.37
N ARG A 176 9.25 -66.87 23.39
CA ARG A 176 8.57 -68.16 23.54
C ARG A 176 9.15 -69.03 24.64
N LYS A 177 10.47 -69.00 24.84
CA LYS A 177 11.16 -69.81 25.86
C LYS A 177 11.04 -69.21 27.27
N THR A 178 10.98 -67.89 27.38
CA THR A 178 10.76 -67.20 28.66
C THR A 178 9.31 -67.36 29.13
N LEU A 179 8.33 -67.25 28.23
CA LEU A 179 6.91 -67.50 28.54
C LEU A 179 6.66 -68.94 29.02
N GLN A 180 7.40 -69.92 28.49
CA GLN A 180 7.34 -71.33 28.92
C GLN A 180 7.95 -71.61 30.31
N SER A 181 8.47 -70.60 31.02
CA SER A 181 9.08 -70.77 32.36
C SER A 181 8.24 -70.20 33.52
N LEU A 182 6.99 -69.81 33.24
CA LEU A 182 6.02 -69.36 34.24
C LEU A 182 5.11 -70.53 34.64
N ASP A 183 5.38 -71.14 35.80
CA ASP A 183 4.68 -72.33 36.30
C ASP A 183 3.56 -71.95 37.30
N PRO A 184 2.39 -72.64 37.32
CA PRO A 184 1.15 -72.04 37.81
C PRO A 184 0.73 -72.53 39.20
N SER A 185 1.20 -71.87 40.27
CA SER A 185 0.81 -72.24 41.65
C SER A 185 0.51 -71.05 42.58
N GLY A 186 -0.50 -70.25 42.21
CA GLY A 186 -1.44 -69.61 43.15
C GLY A 186 -0.94 -68.45 44.03
N ALA A 187 0.37 -68.27 44.17
CA ALA A 187 0.98 -67.07 44.74
C ALA A 187 1.94 -66.50 43.69
N VAL A 188 1.77 -65.23 43.33
CA VAL A 188 2.79 -64.50 42.57
C VAL A 188 4.06 -64.55 43.42
N PRO A 189 5.17 -65.18 42.97
CA PRO A 189 6.36 -65.27 43.79
C PRO A 189 6.85 -63.85 44.12
N THR A 190 7.33 -63.60 45.34
CA THR A 190 7.71 -62.24 45.80
C THR A 190 8.78 -61.54 44.94
N HIS A 191 9.50 -62.29 44.08
CA HIS A 191 10.38 -61.74 43.05
C HIS A 191 9.67 -61.34 41.76
N VAL A 192 8.58 -62.02 41.38
CA VAL A 192 7.67 -61.62 40.28
C VAL A 192 6.79 -60.46 40.73
N GLU A 193 6.28 -60.47 41.97
CA GLU A 193 5.50 -59.39 42.56
C GLU A 193 6.30 -58.07 42.52
N LYS A 194 7.52 -58.09 43.07
CA LYS A 194 8.47 -56.96 43.00
C LYS A 194 8.86 -56.58 41.57
N ALA A 195 8.83 -57.50 40.61
CA ALA A 195 9.08 -57.17 39.21
C ALA A 195 7.87 -56.45 38.58
N LEU A 196 6.65 -56.93 38.81
CA LEU A 196 5.41 -56.31 38.34
C LEU A 196 5.16 -54.92 38.96
N ASP A 197 5.64 -54.70 40.18
CA ASP A 197 5.69 -53.39 40.84
C ASP A 197 6.68 -52.39 40.22
N THR A 198 7.62 -52.83 39.39
CA THR A 198 8.52 -51.91 38.66
C THR A 198 7.96 -51.41 37.32
N PHE A 199 6.79 -51.89 36.90
CA PHE A 199 6.16 -51.41 35.67
C PHE A 199 5.51 -50.04 35.88
N THR A 200 5.65 -49.17 34.88
CA THR A 200 5.09 -47.81 34.85
C THR A 200 3.59 -47.77 34.54
N VAL A 201 3.04 -48.91 34.08
CA VAL A 201 1.64 -49.15 33.72
C VAL A 201 0.94 -49.84 34.90
N GLY A 202 -0.35 -49.55 35.12
CA GLY A 202 -1.16 -50.27 36.09
C GLY A 202 -1.39 -51.71 35.64
N LEU A 203 -1.26 -52.68 36.55
CA LEU A 203 -1.41 -54.11 36.24
C LEU A 203 -2.36 -54.78 37.24
N VAL A 204 -3.33 -55.51 36.71
CA VAL A 204 -4.21 -56.42 37.47
C VAL A 204 -4.07 -57.83 36.93
N LEU A 205 -3.93 -58.80 37.83
CA LEU A 205 -4.15 -60.20 37.54
C LEU A 205 -5.52 -60.60 38.10
N LEU A 206 -6.43 -61.08 37.25
CA LEU A 206 -7.75 -61.59 37.61
C LEU A 206 -7.74 -63.12 37.57
N ASN A 207 -8.52 -63.78 38.43
CA ASN A 207 -8.80 -65.21 38.30
C ASN A 207 -9.91 -65.49 37.26
N ALA A 208 -10.25 -66.75 37.04
CA ALA A 208 -11.33 -67.17 36.12
C ALA A 208 -12.72 -66.60 36.49
N ASP A 209 -12.93 -66.20 37.75
CA ASP A 209 -14.13 -65.55 38.26
C ASP A 209 -14.02 -64.01 38.28
N GLN A 210 -13.05 -63.41 37.59
CA GLN A 210 -12.81 -61.95 37.51
C GLN A 210 -12.53 -61.27 38.87
N ARG A 211 -12.06 -62.03 39.86
CA ARG A 211 -11.57 -61.48 41.13
C ARG A 211 -10.08 -61.17 41.02
N THR A 212 -9.70 -60.01 41.55
CA THR A 212 -8.31 -59.57 41.64
C THR A 212 -7.47 -60.54 42.47
N LEU A 213 -6.51 -61.21 41.83
CA LEU A 213 -5.46 -61.98 42.50
C LEU A 213 -4.29 -61.07 42.92
N PHE A 214 -3.99 -60.07 42.10
CA PHE A 214 -2.90 -59.13 42.30
C PHE A 214 -3.23 -57.81 41.62
N ALA A 215 -2.84 -56.70 42.24
CA ALA A 215 -2.85 -55.36 41.66
C ALA A 215 -1.50 -54.71 41.98
N ASN A 216 -0.77 -54.24 40.96
CA ASN A 216 0.56 -53.65 41.21
C ASN A 216 0.47 -52.30 41.90
N LYS A 217 1.57 -51.90 42.55
CA LYS A 217 1.68 -50.63 43.26
C LYS A 217 1.28 -49.44 42.38
N ARG A 218 1.66 -49.43 41.10
CA ARG A 218 1.33 -48.35 40.15
C ARG A 218 -0.18 -48.14 40.02
N LEU A 219 -0.96 -49.21 39.86
CA LEU A 219 -2.42 -49.10 39.80
C LEU A 219 -3.02 -48.60 41.11
N THR A 220 -2.56 -49.13 42.25
CA THR A 220 -3.07 -48.69 43.57
C THR A 220 -2.82 -47.20 43.82
N GLN A 221 -1.72 -46.65 43.28
CA GLN A 221 -1.42 -45.21 43.32
C GLN A 221 -2.28 -44.39 42.37
N LEU A 222 -2.63 -44.92 41.19
CA LEU A 222 -3.48 -44.23 40.20
C LEU A 222 -4.94 -44.17 40.66
N LEU A 223 -5.45 -45.26 41.22
CA LEU A 223 -6.85 -45.35 41.70
C LEU A 223 -7.05 -44.78 43.11
N ASP A 224 -5.97 -44.54 43.86
CA ASP A 224 -5.96 -44.21 45.30
C ASP A 224 -6.59 -45.28 46.22
N ILE A 225 -6.72 -46.52 45.73
CA ILE A 225 -7.29 -47.66 46.47
C ILE A 225 -6.15 -48.59 46.91
N PRO A 226 -6.02 -48.92 48.22
CA PRO A 226 -4.96 -49.80 48.69
C PRO A 226 -5.14 -51.24 48.16
N ALA A 227 -4.03 -51.93 47.89
CA ALA A 227 -4.04 -53.30 47.33
C ALA A 227 -4.94 -54.27 48.11
N SER A 228 -4.95 -54.16 49.45
CA SER A 228 -5.78 -54.96 50.36
C SER A 228 -7.29 -54.83 50.12
N GLU A 229 -7.74 -53.75 49.50
CA GLU A 229 -9.15 -53.53 49.16
C GLU A 229 -9.51 -53.92 47.74
N LEU A 230 -8.52 -54.08 46.85
CA LEU A 230 -8.72 -54.59 45.49
C LEU A 230 -8.62 -56.11 45.44
N VAL A 231 -7.63 -56.71 46.11
CA VAL A 231 -7.40 -58.16 46.11
C VAL A 231 -8.60 -58.91 46.71
N GLY A 232 -9.04 -59.96 46.01
CA GLY A 232 -10.19 -60.80 46.37
C GLY A 232 -11.56 -60.24 45.96
N LYS A 233 -11.66 -58.96 45.57
CA LYS A 233 -12.89 -58.33 45.05
C LYS A 233 -12.94 -58.40 43.52
N TYR A 234 -14.12 -58.13 42.97
CA TYR A 234 -14.34 -57.94 41.53
C TYR A 234 -13.82 -56.56 41.12
N ILE A 235 -13.02 -56.48 40.06
CA ILE A 235 -12.51 -55.19 39.55
C ILE A 235 -13.61 -54.31 38.96
N SER A 236 -14.71 -54.92 38.51
CA SER A 236 -15.95 -54.24 38.07
C SER A 236 -16.78 -53.64 39.21
N ALA A 237 -16.40 -53.83 40.48
CA ALA A 237 -17.05 -53.18 41.62
C ALA A 237 -16.56 -51.73 41.87
N SER A 238 -15.62 -51.24 41.05
CA SER A 238 -15.21 -49.82 41.03
C SER A 238 -16.03 -49.04 40.00
N ASP A 239 -16.18 -47.73 40.21
CA ASP A 239 -17.04 -46.84 39.40
C ASP A 239 -16.42 -46.47 38.03
N TRP A 240 -16.22 -47.49 37.17
CA TRP A 240 -15.71 -47.31 35.81
C TRP A 240 -16.77 -46.71 34.88
N ILE A 241 -16.34 -45.75 34.05
CA ILE A 241 -17.12 -45.19 32.96
C ILE A 241 -16.47 -45.60 31.63
N ILE A 242 -17.27 -46.16 30.72
CA ILE A 242 -16.84 -46.45 29.34
C ILE A 242 -16.93 -45.15 28.54
N ALA A 243 -15.80 -44.67 28.01
CA ALA A 243 -15.74 -43.40 27.29
C ALA A 243 -16.14 -43.54 25.80
N ASP A 244 -15.96 -44.75 25.25
CA ASP A 244 -16.22 -45.08 23.86
C ASP A 244 -17.73 -45.27 23.63
N ARG A 245 -18.42 -44.17 23.31
CA ARG A 245 -19.89 -44.14 23.12
C ARG A 245 -20.30 -44.38 21.67
N ASP A 246 -20.13 -45.61 21.19
CA ASP A 246 -21.05 -46.17 20.19
C ASP A 246 -22.18 -46.91 20.91
N GLU A 247 -23.43 -46.75 20.45
CA GLU A 247 -24.66 -47.01 21.24
C GLU A 247 -24.96 -48.49 21.61
N GLY A 248 -24.01 -49.41 21.41
CA GLY A 248 -24.20 -50.86 21.56
C GLY A 248 -23.48 -51.56 22.72
N GLU A 249 -22.24 -51.16 23.06
CA GLU A 249 -21.39 -51.95 23.97
C GLU A 249 -21.41 -51.44 25.42
N LYS A 250 -21.90 -52.27 26.35
CA LYS A 250 -21.97 -51.98 27.80
C LYS A 250 -21.08 -52.87 28.67
N THR A 251 -20.34 -53.79 28.06
CA THR A 251 -19.51 -54.79 28.75
C THR A 251 -18.14 -54.24 29.05
N LEU A 252 -17.62 -54.50 30.26
CA LEU A 252 -16.27 -54.11 30.62
C LEU A 252 -15.23 -55.00 29.90
N PRO A 253 -13.97 -54.54 29.69
CA PRO A 253 -13.00 -55.25 28.82
C PRO A 253 -12.69 -56.68 29.27
N TRP A 254 -12.72 -56.93 30.59
CA TRP A 254 -12.54 -58.26 31.20
C TRP A 254 -13.79 -59.14 31.19
N GLU A 255 -14.98 -58.56 30.95
CA GLU A 255 -16.23 -59.28 30.73
C GLU A 255 -16.36 -59.70 29.27
N GLU A 256 -16.05 -58.77 28.36
CA GLU A 256 -15.94 -59.03 26.92
C GLU A 256 -14.88 -60.13 26.65
N ALA A 257 -13.65 -59.99 27.16
CA ALA A 257 -12.58 -60.99 27.02
C ALA A 257 -12.97 -62.38 27.57
N ARG A 258 -13.85 -62.43 28.58
CA ARG A 258 -14.38 -63.70 29.13
C ARG A 258 -15.45 -64.31 28.23
N GLN A 259 -16.29 -63.51 27.58
CA GLN A 259 -17.33 -63.99 26.67
C GLN A 259 -16.74 -64.51 25.36
N ILE A 260 -15.78 -63.79 24.78
CA ILE A 260 -15.14 -64.17 23.52
C ILE A 260 -13.97 -65.15 23.71
N ASN A 261 -13.44 -65.26 24.93
CA ASN A 261 -12.25 -66.06 25.28
C ASN A 261 -11.02 -65.73 24.42
N ASP A 262 -10.85 -64.44 24.13
CA ASP A 262 -9.75 -63.85 23.38
C ASP A 262 -9.39 -62.48 23.99
N SER A 263 -8.34 -61.84 23.46
CA SER A 263 -7.76 -60.62 23.99
C SER A 263 -8.51 -59.37 23.50
N VAL A 264 -8.97 -58.54 24.44
CA VAL A 264 -9.60 -57.25 24.18
C VAL A 264 -8.55 -56.15 24.35
N HIS A 265 -8.49 -55.22 23.41
CA HIS A 265 -7.45 -54.18 23.37
C HIS A 265 -8.06 -52.78 23.21
N ASP A 266 -7.28 -51.76 23.55
CA ASP A 266 -7.53 -50.34 23.29
C ASP A 266 -8.88 -49.79 23.82
N ARG A 267 -9.47 -50.44 24.84
CA ARG A 267 -10.72 -49.98 25.46
C ARG A 267 -10.47 -48.80 26.38
N ILE A 268 -11.15 -47.68 26.14
CA ILE A 268 -11.00 -46.47 26.96
C ILE A 268 -11.96 -46.50 28.15
N LEU A 269 -11.40 -46.66 29.35
CA LEU A 269 -12.13 -46.51 30.61
C LEU A 269 -11.74 -45.22 31.31
N GLN A 270 -12.70 -44.62 32.02
CA GLN A 270 -12.50 -43.45 32.85
C GLN A 270 -12.96 -43.71 34.28
N MET A 271 -12.40 -42.98 35.25
CA MET A 271 -12.80 -43.05 36.66
C MET A 271 -12.62 -41.68 37.33
N ASP A 272 -13.53 -41.29 38.21
CA ASP A 272 -13.34 -40.10 39.05
C ASP A 272 -12.52 -40.45 40.30
N VAL A 273 -11.35 -39.81 40.46
CA VAL A 273 -10.50 -39.96 41.65
C VAL A 273 -10.26 -38.59 42.23
N LYS A 274 -10.71 -38.36 43.48
CA LYS A 274 -10.55 -37.08 44.22
C LYS A 274 -11.00 -35.83 43.44
N GLY A 275 -12.03 -35.97 42.60
CA GLY A 275 -12.57 -34.87 41.79
C GLY A 275 -11.83 -34.62 40.46
N ARG A 276 -10.84 -35.44 40.09
CA ARG A 276 -10.25 -35.47 38.75
C ARG A 276 -10.71 -36.72 38.00
N ARG A 277 -11.18 -36.54 36.76
CA ARG A 277 -11.45 -37.61 35.80
C ARG A 277 -10.11 -38.14 35.28
N LEU A 278 -9.76 -39.39 35.59
CA LEU A 278 -8.64 -40.10 34.97
C LEU A 278 -9.14 -40.89 33.77
N THR A 279 -8.31 -41.01 32.73
CA THR A 279 -8.59 -41.75 31.50
C THR A 279 -7.51 -42.81 31.27
N PHE A 280 -7.92 -44.05 31.06
CA PHE A 280 -7.05 -45.20 30.92
C PHE A 280 -7.32 -45.94 29.60
N THR A 281 -6.25 -46.31 28.89
CA THR A 281 -6.32 -47.36 27.86
C THR A 281 -6.18 -48.70 28.54
N VAL A 282 -7.17 -49.58 28.33
CA VAL A 282 -7.27 -50.88 29.01
C VAL A 282 -7.16 -52.01 28.00
N ASN A 283 -6.17 -52.88 28.22
CA ASN A 283 -5.99 -54.11 27.46
C ASN A 283 -6.18 -55.30 28.40
N CYS A 284 -6.94 -56.31 27.98
CA CYS A 284 -7.25 -57.51 28.75
C CYS A 284 -6.96 -58.77 27.95
N THR A 285 -5.95 -59.54 28.39
CA THR A 285 -5.49 -60.77 27.73
C THR A 285 -5.85 -61.99 28.59
N PRO A 286 -6.58 -62.99 28.07
CA PRO A 286 -6.84 -64.23 28.80
C PRO A 286 -5.58 -65.07 28.99
N ILE A 287 -5.38 -65.58 30.20
CA ILE A 287 -4.35 -66.56 30.55
C ILE A 287 -5.02 -67.93 30.57
N THR A 288 -4.66 -68.79 29.61
CA THR A 288 -5.34 -70.05 29.32
C THR A 288 -5.58 -70.91 30.57
N GLY A 289 -6.85 -71.02 30.98
CA GLY A 289 -7.29 -71.83 32.11
C GLY A 289 -6.95 -71.29 33.51
N GLN A 290 -6.44 -70.05 33.63
CA GLN A 290 -5.94 -69.50 34.90
C GLN A 290 -6.60 -68.16 35.28
N GLY A 291 -6.97 -67.33 34.30
CA GLY A 291 -7.59 -66.04 34.55
C GLY A 291 -7.32 -65.02 33.43
N PHE A 292 -7.16 -63.75 33.78
CA PHE A 292 -6.92 -62.66 32.83
C PHE A 292 -5.83 -61.71 33.35
N LEU A 293 -5.00 -61.19 32.44
CA LEU A 293 -4.08 -60.08 32.72
C LEU A 293 -4.68 -58.81 32.14
N THR A 294 -4.86 -57.78 32.97
CA THR A 294 -5.38 -56.48 32.54
C THR A 294 -4.34 -55.38 32.80
N THR A 295 -3.99 -54.63 31.76
CA THR A 295 -3.14 -53.43 31.87
C THR A 295 -3.99 -52.17 31.83
N PHE A 296 -3.61 -51.15 32.61
CA PHE A 296 -4.21 -49.82 32.62
C PHE A 296 -3.10 -48.80 32.36
N ASP A 297 -3.06 -48.22 31.15
CA ASP A 297 -2.13 -47.14 30.82
C ASP A 297 -2.79 -45.78 31.00
N ASP A 298 -2.15 -44.88 31.74
CA ASP A 298 -2.72 -43.57 32.08
C ASP A 298 -2.49 -42.59 30.93
N ILE A 299 -3.54 -42.37 30.14
CA ILE A 299 -3.53 -41.46 28.99
C ILE A 299 -4.19 -40.11 29.32
N THR A 300 -4.47 -39.82 30.59
CA THR A 300 -5.19 -38.60 31.02
C THR A 300 -4.53 -37.34 30.45
N LEU A 301 -3.21 -37.19 30.63
CA LEU A 301 -2.45 -36.05 30.11
C LEU A 301 -2.40 -36.00 28.58
N ILE A 302 -2.48 -37.16 27.91
CA ILE A 302 -2.45 -37.24 26.44
C ILE A 302 -3.78 -36.75 25.87
N GLU A 303 -4.92 -37.19 26.43
CA GLU A 303 -6.23 -36.70 26.01
C GLU A 303 -6.47 -35.24 26.42
N GLU A 304 -6.06 -34.81 27.61
CA GLU A 304 -6.08 -33.39 28.02
C GLU A 304 -5.31 -32.51 27.00
N ASN A 305 -4.08 -32.90 26.65
CA ASN A 305 -3.27 -32.17 25.66
C ASN A 305 -3.86 -32.23 24.24
N LYS A 306 -4.47 -33.35 23.85
CA LYS A 306 -5.10 -33.54 22.54
C LYS A 306 -6.35 -32.66 22.38
N VAL A 307 -7.17 -32.54 23.43
CA VAL A 307 -8.30 -31.60 23.46
C VAL A 307 -7.82 -30.16 23.43
N ALA A 308 -6.82 -29.80 24.24
CA ALA A 308 -6.25 -28.45 24.24
C ALA A 308 -5.61 -28.09 22.88
N LEU A 309 -4.91 -29.03 22.24
CA LEU A 309 -4.32 -28.86 20.92
C LEU A 309 -5.39 -28.74 19.82
N ALA A 310 -6.48 -29.50 19.91
CA ALA A 310 -7.62 -29.37 19.00
C ALA A 310 -8.25 -27.97 19.13
N GLN A 311 -8.55 -27.51 20.35
CA GLN A 311 -9.07 -26.17 20.61
C GLN A 311 -8.14 -25.06 20.09
N ALA A 312 -6.83 -25.17 20.34
CA ALA A 312 -5.84 -24.21 19.85
C ALA A 312 -5.72 -24.21 18.32
N ARG A 313 -5.76 -25.39 17.69
CA ARG A 313 -5.76 -25.53 16.23
C ARG A 313 -7.03 -24.93 15.63
N ASP A 314 -8.19 -25.22 16.19
CA ASP A 314 -9.48 -24.78 15.65
C ASP A 314 -9.62 -23.26 15.79
N ALA A 315 -9.17 -22.68 16.92
CA ALA A 315 -9.07 -21.22 17.08
C ALA A 315 -8.10 -20.59 16.06
N ALA A 316 -6.92 -21.18 15.82
CA ALA A 316 -5.97 -20.71 14.83
C ALA A 316 -6.49 -20.85 13.39
N GLN A 317 -7.25 -21.91 13.09
CA GLN A 317 -7.88 -22.15 11.81
C GLN A 317 -8.98 -21.12 11.54
N HIS A 318 -9.87 -20.87 12.49
CA HIS A 318 -10.88 -19.81 12.39
C HIS A 318 -10.26 -18.41 12.20
N ALA A 319 -9.19 -18.08 12.92
CA ALA A 319 -8.47 -16.82 12.72
C ALA A 319 -7.85 -16.72 11.31
N ASN A 320 -7.33 -17.82 10.77
CA ASN A 320 -6.74 -17.86 9.43
C ASN A 320 -7.80 -17.82 8.31
N GLU A 321 -8.97 -18.44 8.54
CA GLU A 321 -10.13 -18.35 7.65
C GLU A 321 -10.68 -16.92 7.60
N ALA A 322 -10.92 -16.29 8.75
CA ALA A 322 -11.35 -14.88 8.83
C ALA A 322 -10.33 -13.94 8.16
N LYS A 323 -9.03 -14.17 8.32
CA LYS A 323 -7.97 -13.41 7.64
C LYS A 323 -7.95 -13.64 6.12
N SER A 324 -8.31 -14.83 5.67
CA SER A 324 -8.40 -15.16 4.24
C SER A 324 -9.62 -14.51 3.59
N GLU A 325 -10.76 -14.51 4.29
CA GLU A 325 -11.99 -13.81 3.89
C GLU A 325 -11.76 -12.28 3.86
N PHE A 326 -11.11 -11.73 4.88
CA PHE A 326 -10.66 -10.34 4.91
C PHE A 326 -9.88 -9.96 3.63
N LEU A 327 -8.82 -10.73 3.30
CA LEU A 327 -7.99 -10.44 2.13
C LEU A 327 -8.73 -10.63 0.80
N ALA A 328 -9.68 -11.56 0.73
CA ALA A 328 -10.52 -11.77 -0.45
C ALA A 328 -11.48 -10.60 -0.69
N ASN A 329 -12.17 -10.14 0.36
CA ASN A 329 -13.07 -8.99 0.32
C ASN A 329 -12.30 -7.71 -0.03
N MET A 330 -11.13 -7.49 0.58
CA MET A 330 -10.26 -6.35 0.27
C MET A 330 -9.76 -6.37 -1.18
N SER A 331 -9.42 -7.54 -1.70
CA SER A 331 -9.06 -7.71 -3.11
C SER A 331 -10.22 -7.42 -4.09
N HIS A 332 -11.47 -7.38 -3.61
CA HIS A 332 -12.65 -7.08 -4.40
C HIS A 332 -13.06 -5.60 -4.27
N GLU A 333 -13.05 -5.06 -3.05
CA GLU A 333 -13.31 -3.63 -2.73
C GLU A 333 -12.22 -2.71 -3.30
N ILE A 334 -10.95 -3.12 -3.36
CA ILE A 334 -9.89 -2.35 -4.04
C ILE A 334 -10.04 -2.43 -5.57
N ARG A 335 -10.37 -3.62 -6.09
CA ARG A 335 -10.38 -3.89 -7.54
C ARG A 335 -11.55 -3.20 -8.25
N THR A 336 -12.69 -3.03 -7.59
CA THR A 336 -13.89 -2.42 -8.19
C THR A 336 -13.67 -0.94 -8.58
N PRO A 337 -13.29 -0.02 -7.68
CA PRO A 337 -12.96 1.36 -8.05
C PRO A 337 -11.71 1.44 -8.91
N LEU A 338 -10.71 0.57 -8.72
CA LEU A 338 -9.53 0.54 -9.60
C LEU A 338 -9.90 0.16 -11.04
N ASN A 339 -10.81 -0.81 -11.23
CA ASN A 339 -11.34 -1.16 -12.56
C ASN A 339 -12.24 -0.05 -13.13
N ALA A 340 -12.94 0.72 -12.30
CA ALA A 340 -13.68 1.90 -12.75
C ALA A 340 -12.71 2.99 -13.23
N VAL A 341 -11.68 3.34 -12.45
CA VAL A 341 -10.60 4.25 -12.85
C VAL A 341 -9.94 3.77 -14.15
N LEU A 342 -9.48 2.52 -14.19
CA LEU A 342 -8.85 1.95 -15.38
C LEU A 342 -9.83 1.89 -16.57
N GLY A 343 -11.11 1.61 -16.35
CA GLY A 343 -12.14 1.52 -17.39
C GLY A 343 -12.47 2.88 -17.99
N PHE A 344 -12.83 3.86 -17.17
CA PHE A 344 -13.14 5.22 -17.61
C PHE A 344 -11.89 5.93 -18.17
N THR A 345 -10.71 5.72 -17.59
CA THR A 345 -9.46 6.20 -18.22
C THR A 345 -9.21 5.49 -19.53
N ASP A 346 -9.53 4.21 -19.72
CA ASP A 346 -9.38 3.56 -21.03
C ASP A 346 -10.41 4.07 -22.05
N VAL A 347 -11.63 4.39 -21.64
CA VAL A 347 -12.68 4.95 -22.49
C VAL A 347 -12.28 6.35 -23.00
N LEU A 348 -11.81 7.23 -22.10
CA LEU A 348 -11.19 8.52 -22.45
C LEU A 348 -9.94 8.33 -23.32
N ARG A 349 -9.01 7.46 -22.91
CA ARG A 349 -7.74 7.19 -23.61
C ARG A 349 -7.94 6.59 -25.00
N ARG A 350 -9.05 5.91 -25.26
CA ARG A 350 -9.43 5.37 -26.58
C ARG A 350 -10.20 6.38 -27.43
N GLY A 351 -10.55 7.56 -26.92
CA GLY A 351 -11.37 8.54 -27.62
C GLY A 351 -12.77 8.00 -27.95
N LEU A 352 -13.30 7.14 -27.06
CA LEU A 352 -14.66 6.60 -27.18
C LEU A 352 -15.71 7.59 -26.67
N VAL A 353 -15.28 8.55 -25.84
CA VAL A 353 -16.05 9.74 -25.50
C VAL A 353 -15.83 10.79 -26.58
N THR A 354 -16.91 11.30 -27.16
CA THR A 354 -16.88 12.38 -28.18
C THR A 354 -17.59 13.66 -27.72
N ASP A 355 -17.87 13.74 -26.43
CA ASP A 355 -18.50 14.86 -25.74
C ASP A 355 -17.58 15.43 -24.65
N SER A 356 -17.68 16.73 -24.40
CA SER A 356 -17.04 17.37 -23.26
C SER A 356 -17.74 17.02 -21.94
N ASP A 357 -19.08 16.99 -21.92
CA ASP A 357 -19.83 16.76 -20.68
C ASP A 357 -19.68 15.30 -20.22
N GLU A 358 -19.85 14.32 -21.12
CA GLU A 358 -19.53 12.91 -20.84
C GLU A 358 -18.06 12.72 -20.43
N ALA A 359 -17.11 13.49 -20.98
CA ALA A 359 -15.70 13.39 -20.61
C ALA A 359 -15.44 13.92 -19.20
N VAL A 360 -16.09 15.03 -18.82
CA VAL A 360 -16.10 15.57 -17.46
C VAL A 360 -16.76 14.59 -16.50
N ASP A 361 -17.86 13.93 -16.87
CA ASP A 361 -18.48 12.88 -16.05
C ASP A 361 -17.56 11.67 -15.87
N HIS A 362 -16.85 11.23 -16.91
CA HIS A 362 -15.85 10.17 -16.80
C HIS A 362 -14.68 10.58 -15.89
N LEU A 363 -14.21 11.82 -15.97
CA LEU A 363 -13.16 12.38 -15.09
C LEU A 363 -13.65 12.51 -13.64
N ASN A 364 -14.89 12.96 -13.42
CA ASN A 364 -15.53 13.01 -12.11
C ASN A 364 -15.68 11.61 -11.52
N MET A 365 -16.02 10.62 -12.35
CA MET A 365 -16.15 9.22 -11.92
C MET A 365 -14.79 8.59 -11.60
N ILE A 366 -13.73 8.95 -12.34
CA ILE A 366 -12.33 8.61 -12.01
C ILE A 366 -11.93 9.25 -10.67
N HIS A 367 -12.20 10.54 -10.48
CA HIS A 367 -11.85 11.28 -9.27
C HIS A 367 -12.58 10.71 -8.04
N ARG A 368 -13.90 10.50 -8.13
CA ARG A 368 -14.71 9.85 -7.08
C ARG A 368 -14.22 8.43 -6.76
N SER A 369 -13.89 7.63 -7.78
CA SER A 369 -13.35 6.28 -7.59
C SER A 369 -11.95 6.28 -6.94
N GLY A 370 -11.10 7.25 -7.30
CA GLY A 370 -9.77 7.42 -6.70
C GLY A 370 -9.83 7.92 -5.26
N ALA A 371 -10.69 8.90 -4.96
CA ALA A 371 -10.93 9.39 -3.60
C ALA A 371 -11.47 8.27 -2.69
N HIS A 372 -12.45 7.49 -3.18
CA HIS A 372 -12.97 6.35 -2.43
C HIS A 372 -11.93 5.23 -2.22
N LEU A 373 -11.05 4.98 -3.20
CA LEU A 373 -9.94 4.04 -3.02
C LEU A 373 -8.93 4.53 -1.97
N LEU A 374 -8.66 5.83 -1.89
CA LEU A 374 -7.76 6.40 -0.87
C LEU A 374 -8.38 6.31 0.54
N GLU A 375 -9.68 6.59 0.67
CA GLU A 375 -10.46 6.39 1.89
C GLU A 375 -10.41 4.93 2.35
N LEU A 376 -10.67 3.98 1.46
CA LEU A 376 -10.57 2.53 1.71
C LEU A 376 -9.15 2.12 2.17
N ILE A 377 -8.09 2.64 1.54
CA ILE A 377 -6.70 2.35 1.95
C ILE A 377 -6.43 2.89 3.36
N ASN A 378 -6.90 4.08 3.69
CA ASN A 378 -6.74 4.67 5.02
C ASN A 378 -7.51 3.87 6.08
N ASP A 379 -8.75 3.46 5.81
CA ASP A 379 -9.54 2.55 6.67
C ASP A 379 -8.76 1.26 6.98
N ILE A 380 -8.16 0.64 5.95
CA ILE A 380 -7.35 -0.59 6.09
C ILE A 380 -6.11 -0.36 6.94
N LEU A 381 -5.43 0.77 6.75
CA LEU A 381 -4.22 1.12 7.51
C LEU A 381 -4.54 1.39 8.98
N ASP A 382 -5.63 2.11 9.27
CA ASP A 382 -6.06 2.36 10.65
C ASP A 382 -6.50 1.06 11.33
N LEU A 383 -7.27 0.20 10.65
CA LEU A 383 -7.61 -1.13 11.17
C LEU A 383 -6.36 -1.99 11.44
N SER A 384 -5.38 -1.96 10.55
CA SER A 384 -4.11 -2.70 10.70
C SER A 384 -3.28 -2.20 11.88
N LYS A 385 -3.27 -0.88 12.15
CA LYS A 385 -2.61 -0.30 13.34
C LYS A 385 -3.31 -0.75 14.62
N ILE A 386 -4.64 -0.77 14.63
CA ILE A 386 -5.45 -1.22 15.76
C ILE A 386 -5.17 -2.71 16.06
N GLU A 387 -5.20 -3.60 15.06
CA GLU A 387 -4.96 -5.03 15.27
C GLU A 387 -3.53 -5.36 15.70
N ALA A 388 -2.56 -4.55 15.28
CA ALA A 388 -1.18 -4.68 15.72
C ALA A 388 -0.94 -4.16 17.17
N GLY A 389 -1.95 -3.57 17.82
CA GLY A 389 -1.79 -2.87 19.10
C GLY A 389 -0.86 -1.65 19.00
N ARG A 390 -0.77 -1.04 17.81
CA ARG A 390 0.12 0.10 17.48
C ARG A 390 -0.65 1.39 17.21
N MET A 391 -1.92 1.44 17.57
CA MET A 391 -2.65 2.71 17.61
C MET A 391 -2.34 3.39 18.94
N GLU A 392 -1.50 4.41 18.87
CA GLU A 392 -1.31 5.36 19.96
C GLU A 392 -2.51 6.31 19.96
N VAL A 393 -3.20 6.40 21.11
CA VAL A 393 -4.30 7.33 21.36
C VAL A 393 -3.70 8.50 22.14
N GLU A 394 -3.84 9.71 21.64
CA GLU A 394 -3.38 10.89 22.38
C GLU A 394 -4.35 11.21 23.52
N SER A 395 -3.82 11.66 24.66
CA SER A 395 -4.61 11.98 25.84
C SER A 395 -4.36 13.44 26.20
N ILE A 396 -5.22 14.33 25.67
CA ILE A 396 -5.06 15.79 25.74
C ILE A 396 -6.40 16.50 26.00
N ASP A 397 -6.33 17.74 26.46
CA ASP A 397 -7.46 18.64 26.68
C ASP A 397 -8.30 18.82 25.40
N THR A 398 -9.45 18.15 25.34
CA THR A 398 -10.34 18.08 24.19
C THR A 398 -11.61 18.89 24.41
N TYR A 399 -11.79 19.96 23.63
CA TYR A 399 -12.98 20.81 23.65
C TYR A 399 -14.16 20.15 22.92
N ILE A 400 -15.12 19.62 23.66
CA ILE A 400 -16.20 18.77 23.12
C ILE A 400 -17.20 19.55 22.28
N ASP A 401 -17.50 20.78 22.67
CA ASP A 401 -18.36 21.69 21.91
C ASP A 401 -17.75 22.00 20.54
N ALA A 402 -16.43 22.23 20.46
CA ALA A 402 -15.72 22.45 19.21
C ALA A 402 -15.77 21.21 18.30
N VAL A 403 -15.44 20.03 18.81
CA VAL A 403 -15.48 18.78 18.02
C VAL A 403 -16.88 18.51 17.44
N ILE A 404 -17.93 18.65 18.24
CA ILE A 404 -19.31 18.43 17.79
C ILE A 404 -19.74 19.50 16.78
N MET A 405 -19.46 20.78 17.02
CA MET A 405 -19.81 21.87 16.10
C MET A 405 -19.09 21.75 14.77
N ASP A 406 -17.80 21.41 14.77
CA ASP A 406 -17.02 21.27 13.55
C ASP A 406 -17.57 20.16 12.64
N VAL A 407 -17.82 18.96 13.21
CA VAL A 407 -18.38 17.82 12.45
C VAL A 407 -19.74 18.19 11.87
N ALA A 408 -20.59 18.85 12.67
CA ALA A 408 -21.88 19.32 12.20
C ALA A 408 -21.75 20.35 11.07
N ASN A 409 -20.81 21.30 11.16
CA ASN A 409 -20.57 22.30 10.12
C ASN A 409 -20.03 21.66 8.82
N THR A 410 -19.09 20.72 8.91
CA THR A 410 -18.54 20.04 7.72
C THR A 410 -19.58 19.17 7.02
N LEU A 411 -20.42 18.45 7.78
CA LEU A 411 -21.45 17.59 7.20
C LEU A 411 -22.75 18.32 6.85
N LYS A 412 -22.93 19.57 7.29
CA LYS A 412 -24.10 20.38 6.93
C LYS A 412 -24.28 20.52 5.43
N VAL A 413 -23.22 20.77 4.66
CA VAL A 413 -23.29 20.88 3.19
C VAL A 413 -23.88 19.60 2.58
N ARG A 414 -23.44 18.42 3.04
CA ARG A 414 -23.98 17.13 2.60
C ARG A 414 -25.40 16.86 3.08
N ALA A 415 -25.81 17.39 4.23
CA ALA A 415 -27.18 17.27 4.70
C ALA A 415 -28.12 18.16 3.87
N ASP A 416 -27.72 19.42 3.63
CA ASP A 416 -28.42 20.38 2.77
C ASP A 416 -28.52 19.87 1.32
N GLU A 417 -27.47 19.24 0.76
CA GLU A 417 -27.48 18.56 -0.56
C GLU A 417 -28.47 17.40 -0.68
N ASN A 418 -28.89 16.80 0.44
CA ASN A 418 -29.84 15.69 0.49
C ASN A 418 -31.21 16.10 1.07
N ASP A 419 -31.49 17.41 1.19
CA ASP A 419 -32.71 17.98 1.79
C ASP A 419 -33.00 17.45 3.22
N LEU A 420 -31.95 17.22 4.03
CA LEU A 420 -32.06 16.72 5.41
C LEU A 420 -31.78 17.79 6.47
N GLU A 421 -32.60 17.86 7.51
CA GLU A 421 -32.31 18.72 8.66
C GLU A 421 -31.21 18.13 9.56
N LEU A 422 -30.03 18.77 9.62
CA LEU A 422 -28.97 18.42 10.57
C LEU A 422 -29.05 19.27 11.86
N ASN A 423 -29.49 18.63 12.94
CA ASN A 423 -29.72 19.26 14.24
C ASN A 423 -28.64 18.85 15.26
N VAL A 424 -28.26 19.79 16.14
CA VAL A 424 -27.30 19.56 17.24
C VAL A 424 -27.85 20.16 18.52
N ARG A 425 -27.88 19.41 19.62
CA ARG A 425 -28.35 19.91 20.92
C ARG A 425 -27.70 19.22 22.10
N LEU A 426 -27.64 19.89 23.24
CA LEU A 426 -27.32 19.28 24.52
C LEU A 426 -28.61 18.93 25.28
N GLU A 427 -28.69 17.73 25.87
CA GLU A 427 -29.83 17.32 26.71
C GLU A 427 -29.62 17.71 28.18
N THR A 428 -28.37 17.62 28.64
CA THR A 428 -27.92 17.99 30.00
C THR A 428 -26.63 18.80 29.89
N ALA A 429 -26.14 19.36 31.00
CA ALA A 429 -24.85 20.03 31.00
C ALA A 429 -23.72 19.00 30.83
N ILE A 430 -22.76 19.28 29.96
CA ILE A 430 -21.60 18.43 29.65
C ILE A 430 -20.29 19.18 29.95
N PRO A 431 -19.15 18.49 30.13
CA PRO A 431 -17.87 19.17 30.33
C PRO A 431 -17.49 19.98 29.09
N ARG A 432 -16.86 21.14 29.27
CA ARG A 432 -16.27 21.88 28.14
C ARG A 432 -15.07 21.14 27.57
N VAL A 433 -14.17 20.74 28.47
CA VAL A 433 -12.92 20.03 28.19
C VAL A 433 -13.03 18.64 28.80
N ILE A 434 -12.56 17.64 28.07
CA ILE A 434 -12.34 16.28 28.58
C ILE A 434 -10.93 15.82 28.22
N THR A 435 -10.38 14.88 28.98
CA THR A 435 -9.10 14.26 28.66
C THR A 435 -9.28 13.16 27.59
N SER A 436 -8.95 13.43 26.32
CA SER A 436 -9.21 12.49 25.20
C SER A 436 -8.37 12.78 23.93
N ASP A 437 -8.60 12.02 22.86
CA ASP A 437 -8.02 12.27 21.53
C ASP A 437 -9.06 13.01 20.65
N PRO A 438 -8.86 14.30 20.32
CA PRO A 438 -9.83 15.08 19.55
C PRO A 438 -9.91 14.63 18.09
N THR A 439 -8.86 14.00 17.55
CA THR A 439 -8.81 13.50 16.16
C THR A 439 -9.62 12.22 16.03
N ARG A 440 -9.44 11.28 16.97
CA ARG A 440 -10.17 10.00 16.97
C ARG A 440 -11.63 10.17 17.37
N LEU A 441 -11.93 11.03 18.34
CA LEU A 441 -13.31 11.35 18.68
C LEU A 441 -14.04 12.00 17.48
N ARG A 442 -13.38 12.93 16.79
CA ARG A 442 -13.90 13.53 15.53
C ARG A 442 -14.11 12.47 14.46
N GLN A 443 -13.18 11.53 14.26
CA GLN A 443 -13.31 10.44 13.29
C GLN A 443 -14.53 9.54 13.58
N VAL A 444 -14.75 9.18 14.85
CA VAL A 444 -15.94 8.42 15.28
C VAL A 444 -17.23 9.18 14.96
N ILE A 445 -17.36 10.43 15.41
CA ILE A 445 -18.60 11.21 15.21
C ILE A 445 -18.85 11.48 13.71
N MET A 446 -17.80 11.80 12.94
CA MET A 446 -17.87 12.01 11.49
C MET A 446 -18.41 10.78 10.76
N ASN A 447 -17.92 9.58 11.10
CA ASN A 447 -18.37 8.33 10.52
C ASN A 447 -19.84 8.03 10.84
N LEU A 448 -20.26 8.26 12.10
CA LEU A 448 -21.65 8.02 12.53
C LEU A 448 -22.63 8.99 11.85
N VAL A 449 -22.32 10.29 11.84
CA VAL A 449 -23.19 11.31 11.21
C VAL A 449 -23.20 11.18 9.68
N GLY A 450 -22.06 10.85 9.07
CA GLY A 450 -21.97 10.55 7.64
C GLY A 450 -22.83 9.36 7.23
N ASN A 451 -22.85 8.29 8.03
CA ASN A 451 -23.76 7.15 7.84
C ASN A 451 -25.23 7.56 8.04
N ALA A 452 -25.55 8.34 9.08
CA ALA A 452 -26.90 8.81 9.35
C ALA A 452 -27.50 9.62 8.18
N ILE A 453 -26.72 10.54 7.59
CA ILE A 453 -27.11 11.28 6.37
C ILE A 453 -27.33 10.31 5.20
N LYS A 454 -26.38 9.42 4.96
CA LYS A 454 -26.38 8.46 3.84
C LYS A 454 -27.54 7.46 3.85
N PHE A 455 -28.06 7.08 5.03
CA PHE A 455 -29.15 6.11 5.17
C PHE A 455 -30.53 6.73 5.44
N THR A 456 -30.64 8.06 5.38
CA THR A 456 -31.90 8.81 5.52
C THR A 456 -32.28 9.43 4.18
N GLU A 457 -33.33 8.91 3.50
CA GLU A 457 -33.79 9.49 2.23
C GLU A 457 -34.63 10.78 2.42
N SER A 458 -35.22 10.99 3.61
CA SER A 458 -35.91 12.23 3.98
C SER A 458 -36.10 12.31 5.50
N GLY A 459 -36.14 13.53 6.05
CA GLY A 459 -36.32 13.77 7.49
C GLY A 459 -35.14 14.51 8.11
N SER A 460 -34.62 13.99 9.23
CA SER A 460 -33.62 14.70 10.04
C SER A 460 -32.55 13.78 10.62
N VAL A 461 -31.34 14.31 10.76
CA VAL A 461 -30.26 13.73 11.55
C VAL A 461 -30.01 14.62 12.77
N SER A 462 -29.91 14.04 13.96
CA SER A 462 -29.72 14.77 15.21
C SER A 462 -28.53 14.26 16.00
N ILE A 463 -27.62 15.17 16.38
CA ILE A 463 -26.54 14.90 17.34
C ILE A 463 -27.00 15.41 18.72
N ILE A 464 -27.05 14.52 19.71
CA ILE A 464 -27.46 14.84 21.08
C ILE A 464 -26.35 14.43 22.03
N ALA A 465 -25.79 15.39 22.77
CA ALA A 465 -24.82 15.10 23.83
C ALA A 465 -25.44 15.29 25.24
N ALA A 466 -25.09 14.41 26.17
CA ALA A 466 -25.62 14.40 27.53
C ALA A 466 -24.61 13.77 28.51
N MET A 467 -24.46 14.36 29.70
CA MET A 467 -23.84 13.69 30.84
C MET A 467 -24.86 12.74 31.50
N ARG A 468 -24.43 11.50 31.79
CA ARG A 468 -25.21 10.48 32.50
C ARG A 468 -24.40 9.84 33.62
N GLN A 469 -25.09 9.25 34.60
CA GLN A 469 -24.45 8.42 35.62
C GLN A 469 -24.29 7.00 35.07
N SER A 470 -23.13 6.40 35.29
CA SER A 470 -22.84 5.02 34.92
C SER A 470 -23.64 4.07 35.84
N GLU A 471 -24.46 3.20 35.26
CA GLU A 471 -25.06 2.11 36.03
C GLU A 471 -23.96 1.13 36.43
N SER A 472 -23.95 0.64 37.67
CA SER A 472 -22.86 -0.19 38.24
C SER A 472 -22.67 -1.56 37.53
N SER A 473 -23.51 -1.88 36.55
CA SER A 473 -23.46 -3.03 35.65
C SER A 473 -22.81 -2.74 34.29
N ALA A 474 -22.48 -1.48 33.95
CA ALA A 474 -22.01 -1.09 32.63
C ALA A 474 -20.52 -1.40 32.36
N GLY A 475 -19.71 -1.58 33.40
CA GLY A 475 -18.29 -1.98 33.32
C GLY A 475 -17.28 -0.83 33.22
N PHE A 476 -17.71 0.42 33.38
CA PHE A 476 -16.81 1.57 33.48
C PHE A 476 -16.38 1.79 34.95
N GLU A 477 -15.12 2.21 35.17
CA GLU A 477 -14.63 2.54 36.53
C GLU A 477 -15.14 3.91 37.03
N SER A 478 -15.39 4.86 36.12
CA SER A 478 -15.98 6.16 36.48
C SER A 478 -17.49 6.07 36.72
N SER A 479 -17.97 6.90 37.66
CA SER A 479 -19.38 7.07 37.98
C SER A 479 -20.15 7.93 36.97
N LYS A 480 -19.46 8.64 36.08
CA LYS A 480 -20.02 9.57 35.10
C LYS A 480 -19.58 9.20 33.69
N VAL A 481 -20.49 9.32 32.74
CA VAL A 481 -20.23 9.05 31.31
C VAL A 481 -20.81 10.17 30.45
N LEU A 482 -20.03 10.64 29.47
CA LEU A 482 -20.48 11.50 28.39
C LEU A 482 -21.09 10.61 27.31
N ARG A 483 -22.38 10.81 27.04
CA ARG A 483 -23.14 10.10 26.02
C ARG A 483 -23.35 11.02 24.82
N ILE A 484 -22.99 10.55 23.62
CA ILE A 484 -23.25 11.22 22.35
C ILE A 484 -24.10 10.29 21.50
N ASP A 485 -25.38 10.64 21.35
CA ASP A 485 -26.34 9.93 20.49
C ASP A 485 -26.40 10.61 19.11
N VAL A 486 -26.13 9.87 18.04
CA VAL A 486 -26.41 10.24 16.66
C VAL A 486 -27.67 9.52 16.22
N ILE A 487 -28.75 10.28 16.01
CA ILE A 487 -30.08 9.77 15.68
C ILE A 487 -30.42 10.10 14.23
N ASP A 488 -30.83 9.09 13.47
CA ASP A 488 -31.35 9.22 12.11
C ASP A 488 -32.84 8.86 12.06
N THR A 489 -33.56 9.38 11.05
CA THR A 489 -34.95 9.01 10.76
C THR A 489 -35.05 8.11 9.52
N GLY A 490 -34.00 7.37 9.21
CA GLY A 490 -33.83 6.61 7.98
C GLY A 490 -34.48 5.22 8.00
N ILE A 491 -33.95 4.33 7.16
CA ILE A 491 -34.53 3.00 6.93
C ILE A 491 -34.55 2.08 8.16
N GLY A 492 -33.68 2.33 9.15
CA GLY A 492 -33.49 1.45 10.30
C GLY A 492 -32.98 0.05 9.94
N MET A 493 -32.81 -0.82 10.94
CA MET A 493 -32.17 -2.13 10.82
C MET A 493 -32.91 -3.22 11.59
N THR A 494 -32.93 -4.46 11.10
CA THR A 494 -33.47 -5.61 11.85
C THR A 494 -32.54 -6.02 13.01
N PRO A 495 -33.01 -6.79 14.01
CA PRO A 495 -32.15 -7.28 15.10
C PRO A 495 -30.94 -8.09 14.59
N GLU A 496 -31.11 -8.86 13.53
CA GLU A 496 -30.06 -9.67 12.91
C GLU A 496 -29.02 -8.79 12.20
N GLN A 497 -29.44 -7.69 11.58
CA GLN A 497 -28.53 -6.69 11.01
C GLN A 497 -27.76 -5.97 12.13
N GLN A 498 -28.45 -5.51 13.18
CA GLN A 498 -27.83 -4.81 14.33
C GLN A 498 -26.74 -5.66 15.02
N ALA A 499 -26.93 -6.97 15.12
CA ALA A 499 -25.92 -7.87 15.68
C ALA A 499 -24.65 -7.97 14.81
N ARG A 500 -24.73 -7.63 13.53
CA ARG A 500 -23.67 -7.83 12.53
C ARG A 500 -23.01 -6.55 12.03
N ILE A 501 -23.63 -5.37 12.16
CA ILE A 501 -23.09 -4.12 11.58
C ILE A 501 -21.69 -3.72 12.05
N PHE A 502 -21.24 -4.27 13.18
CA PHE A 502 -19.91 -4.06 13.74
C PHE A 502 -18.87 -5.11 13.30
N GLU A 503 -19.30 -6.19 12.63
CA GLU A 503 -18.40 -7.12 11.94
C GLU A 503 -17.74 -6.39 10.76
N SER A 504 -16.41 -6.45 10.63
CA SER A 504 -15.72 -5.88 9.48
C SER A 504 -16.23 -6.49 8.16
N PHE A 505 -16.60 -5.62 7.21
CA PHE A 505 -17.25 -5.97 5.93
C PHE A 505 -18.68 -6.50 5.99
N SER A 506 -19.37 -6.40 7.13
CA SER A 506 -20.82 -6.57 7.15
C SER A 506 -21.49 -5.47 6.30
N GLN A 507 -22.11 -5.85 5.19
CA GLN A 507 -23.00 -5.00 4.40
C GLN A 507 -24.43 -5.55 4.47
N ALA A 508 -25.40 -4.67 4.77
CA ALA A 508 -26.72 -5.08 5.26
C ALA A 508 -27.67 -5.69 4.20
N ASP A 509 -27.49 -5.39 2.91
CA ASP A 509 -28.09 -6.15 1.79
C ASP A 509 -27.55 -5.74 0.40
N SER A 510 -27.70 -6.63 -0.59
CA SER A 510 -27.18 -6.46 -1.97
C SER A 510 -28.01 -5.53 -2.89
N THR A 511 -29.14 -5.03 -2.39
CA THR A 511 -30.12 -4.21 -3.13
C THR A 511 -30.00 -2.72 -2.83
N THR A 512 -29.77 -2.34 -1.57
CA THR A 512 -29.52 -0.96 -1.12
C THR A 512 -28.11 -0.47 -1.45
N THR A 513 -27.14 -1.38 -1.47
CA THR A 513 -25.71 -1.09 -1.72
C THR A 513 -25.43 -0.45 -3.08
N ARG A 514 -26.23 -0.71 -4.12
CA ARG A 514 -26.04 -0.12 -5.45
C ARG A 514 -26.32 1.38 -5.55
N LYS A 515 -27.08 1.97 -4.62
CA LYS A 515 -27.33 3.42 -4.58
C LYS A 515 -26.26 4.18 -3.79
N PHE A 516 -25.71 3.58 -2.72
CA PHE A 516 -25.04 4.35 -1.67
C PHE A 516 -23.64 3.87 -1.23
N GLY A 517 -23.08 2.79 -1.79
CA GLY A 517 -21.67 2.33 -1.71
C GLY A 517 -20.81 2.65 -0.46
N GLY A 518 -20.28 1.65 0.25
CA GLY A 518 -19.36 1.91 1.37
C GLY A 518 -18.52 0.71 1.80
N THR A 519 -17.37 0.99 2.40
CA THR A 519 -16.28 0.03 2.68
C THR A 519 -16.64 -1.11 3.63
N GLY A 520 -17.71 -0.96 4.42
CA GLY A 520 -18.07 -1.89 5.50
C GLY A 520 -17.06 -1.90 6.67
N LEU A 521 -16.12 -0.95 6.70
CA LEU A 521 -15.11 -0.82 7.76
C LEU A 521 -15.41 0.33 8.74
N GLY A 522 -16.06 1.41 8.29
CA GLY A 522 -16.25 2.61 9.09
C GLY A 522 -16.91 2.38 10.47
N LEU A 523 -17.86 1.45 10.59
CA LEU A 523 -18.50 1.12 11.88
C LEU A 523 -17.63 0.25 12.79
N SER A 524 -16.90 -0.73 12.26
CA SER A 524 -16.00 -1.57 13.08
C SER A 524 -14.77 -0.78 13.53
N ILE A 525 -14.25 0.12 12.69
CA ILE A 525 -13.24 1.11 13.08
C ILE A 525 -13.80 2.04 14.17
N SER A 526 -15.01 2.59 13.99
CA SER A 526 -15.61 3.50 14.99
C SER A 526 -15.85 2.83 16.34
N GLN A 527 -16.19 1.54 16.36
CA GLN A 527 -16.30 0.76 17.59
C GLN A 527 -14.93 0.64 18.28
N ARG A 528 -13.91 0.13 17.56
CA ARG A 528 -12.57 -0.08 18.15
C ARG A 528 -11.90 1.24 18.56
N LEU A 529 -12.15 2.34 17.84
CA LEU A 529 -11.74 3.69 18.25
C LEU A 529 -12.42 4.10 19.57
N SER A 530 -13.74 3.90 19.68
CA SER A 530 -14.47 4.19 20.92
C SER A 530 -13.95 3.37 22.10
N GLU A 531 -13.65 2.09 21.89
CA GLU A 531 -13.02 1.21 22.89
C GLU A 531 -11.59 1.64 23.25
N SER A 532 -10.81 2.13 22.27
CA SER A 532 -9.45 2.65 22.50
C SER A 532 -9.44 3.98 23.26
N LEU A 533 -10.53 4.76 23.18
CA LEU A 533 -10.79 5.94 24.00
C LEU A 533 -11.33 5.60 25.41
N GLY A 534 -11.30 4.32 25.82
CA GLY A 534 -11.86 3.84 27.08
C GLY A 534 -13.40 3.78 27.14
N GLY A 535 -14.06 4.07 26.02
CA GLY A 535 -15.52 4.15 25.89
C GLY A 535 -16.17 2.90 25.28
N ARG A 536 -17.40 3.07 24.79
CA ARG A 536 -18.18 2.06 24.07
C ARG A 536 -19.05 2.70 22.99
N LEU A 537 -19.19 2.00 21.86
CA LEU A 537 -20.19 2.31 20.83
C LEU A 537 -21.32 1.26 20.89
N THR A 538 -22.57 1.70 20.87
CA THR A 538 -23.76 0.86 20.83
C THR A 538 -24.76 1.36 19.79
N VAL A 539 -25.75 0.54 19.42
CA VAL A 539 -26.81 0.89 18.46
C VAL A 539 -28.18 0.44 18.98
N GLU A 540 -29.19 1.28 18.77
CA GLU A 540 -30.59 0.94 18.89
C GLU A 540 -31.28 1.30 17.57
N SER A 541 -31.96 0.36 16.91
CA SER A 541 -32.63 0.64 15.63
C SER A 541 -33.92 -0.17 15.46
N LYS A 542 -34.84 0.32 14.63
CA LYS A 542 -36.07 -0.38 14.23
C LYS A 542 -36.36 -0.14 12.75
N PRO A 543 -36.69 -1.17 11.95
CA PRO A 543 -37.00 -0.99 10.54
C PRO A 543 -38.12 0.03 10.32
N GLY A 544 -37.88 1.02 9.46
CA GLY A 544 -38.80 2.10 9.14
C GLY A 544 -38.95 3.19 10.21
N MET A 545 -38.12 3.20 11.26
CA MET A 545 -38.14 4.23 12.32
C MET A 545 -36.77 4.89 12.56
N GLY A 546 -35.79 4.65 11.69
CA GLY A 546 -34.42 5.11 11.85
C GLY A 546 -33.60 4.35 12.90
N SER A 547 -32.43 4.88 13.20
CA SER A 547 -31.46 4.32 14.15
C SER A 547 -30.91 5.38 15.12
N THR A 548 -30.31 4.89 16.20
CA THR A 548 -29.60 5.70 17.20
C THR A 548 -28.27 5.01 17.48
N PHE A 549 -27.18 5.63 17.05
CA PHE A 549 -25.83 5.21 17.39
C PHE A 549 -25.36 6.00 18.62
N ARG A 550 -24.92 5.30 19.67
CA ARG A 550 -24.58 5.89 20.96
C ARG A 550 -23.13 5.61 21.31
N VAL A 551 -22.35 6.68 21.39
CA VAL A 551 -20.99 6.67 21.94
C VAL A 551 -21.08 7.03 23.43
N GLU A 552 -20.45 6.24 24.29
CA GLU A 552 -20.32 6.50 25.73
C GLU A 552 -18.83 6.57 26.07
N LEU A 553 -18.39 7.70 26.63
CA LEU A 553 -17.02 7.91 27.10
C LEU A 553 -17.02 8.05 28.63
N PRO A 554 -16.14 7.38 29.38
CA PRO A 554 -15.94 7.67 30.79
C PRO A 554 -15.42 9.09 30.96
N ILE A 555 -15.90 9.80 31.98
CA ILE A 555 -15.45 11.15 32.31
C ILE A 555 -14.88 11.14 33.72
N ASP A 556 -13.66 11.65 33.89
CA ASP A 556 -13.02 11.75 35.19
C ASP A 556 -13.63 12.88 36.02
N ASP A 557 -13.56 12.77 37.35
CA ASP A 557 -14.19 13.76 38.23
C ASP A 557 -13.58 15.16 38.08
N GLU A 558 -12.31 15.27 37.66
CA GLU A 558 -11.58 16.52 37.42
C GLU A 558 -12.14 17.31 36.22
N ASP A 559 -12.50 16.62 35.13
CA ASP A 559 -13.14 17.20 33.94
C ASP A 559 -14.51 17.83 34.27
N THR A 560 -15.16 17.41 35.36
CA THR A 560 -16.50 17.92 35.73
C THR A 560 -16.51 19.27 36.44
N SER A 561 -15.38 19.98 36.42
CA SER A 561 -15.20 21.30 37.03
C SER A 561 -15.83 22.47 36.23
N ASP A 562 -15.85 22.40 34.90
CA ASP A 562 -16.52 23.37 34.01
C ASP A 562 -17.54 22.68 33.10
N LEU A 563 -18.82 22.81 33.47
CA LEU A 563 -19.95 22.25 32.74
C LEU A 563 -20.66 23.32 31.91
N MET A 564 -20.74 23.11 30.59
CA MET A 564 -21.52 23.94 29.67
C MET A 564 -23.01 23.56 29.74
N SER A 565 -23.88 24.53 29.99
CA SER A 565 -25.33 24.32 29.95
C SER A 565 -25.89 24.29 28.51
N PRO A 566 -27.03 23.62 28.27
CA PRO A 566 -27.70 23.66 26.96
C PRO A 566 -28.01 25.06 26.43
N SER A 567 -28.33 26.01 27.32
CA SER A 567 -28.57 27.42 26.98
C SER A 567 -27.31 28.14 26.48
N GLU A 568 -26.15 27.89 27.10
CA GLU A 568 -24.88 28.50 26.68
C GLU A 568 -24.41 27.94 25.33
N PHE A 569 -24.62 26.64 25.09
CA PHE A 569 -24.29 26.00 23.82
C PHE A 569 -25.14 26.57 22.66
N GLU A 570 -26.44 26.77 22.85
CA GLU A 570 -27.29 27.41 21.83
C GLU A 570 -26.95 28.90 21.61
N ASP A 571 -26.50 29.61 22.64
CA ASP A 571 -25.97 30.97 22.47
C ASP A 571 -24.65 31.00 21.70
N LEU A 572 -23.73 30.07 21.98
CA LEU A 572 -22.46 29.92 21.25
C LEU A 572 -22.70 29.51 19.79
N ARG A 573 -23.59 28.55 19.55
CA ARG A 573 -24.01 28.09 18.22
C ARG A 573 -24.64 29.23 17.42
N ARG A 574 -25.50 30.05 18.01
CA ARG A 574 -26.11 31.22 17.34
C ARG A 574 -25.08 32.30 17.00
N ARG A 575 -24.12 32.58 17.89
CA ARG A 575 -23.01 33.52 17.60
C ARG A 575 -22.16 33.01 16.42
N ARG A 576 -21.65 31.78 16.50
CA ARG A 576 -20.86 31.16 15.43
C ARG A 576 -21.61 31.03 14.11
N THR A 577 -22.92 30.76 14.13
CA THR A 577 -23.74 30.70 12.89
C THR A 577 -23.86 32.09 12.26
N ASN A 578 -24.08 33.14 13.06
CA ASN A 578 -24.13 34.52 12.56
C ASN A 578 -22.76 35.00 12.04
N GLU A 579 -21.66 34.60 12.70
CA GLU A 579 -20.29 34.85 12.25
C GLU A 579 -19.95 34.10 10.95
N ALA A 580 -20.36 32.82 10.83
CA ALA A 580 -20.16 32.03 9.61
C ALA A 580 -20.98 32.54 8.41
N VAL A 581 -22.15 33.14 8.65
CA VAL A 581 -22.93 33.84 7.60
C VAL A 581 -22.29 35.18 7.21
N ALA A 582 -21.56 35.82 8.14
CA ALA A 582 -20.75 37.01 7.84
C ALA A 582 -19.42 36.67 7.15
N ALA A 583 -18.91 35.44 7.25
CA ALA A 583 -17.64 34.97 6.70
C ALA A 583 -17.62 34.77 5.16
N LYS A 584 -18.43 35.53 4.40
CA LYS A 584 -18.35 35.55 2.94
C LYS A 584 -17.31 36.59 2.50
N LEU A 585 -16.08 36.10 2.30
CA LEU A 585 -14.79 36.81 2.21
C LEU A 585 -14.34 37.42 3.55
N ILE A 586 -13.49 36.68 4.27
CA ILE A 586 -12.55 37.30 5.22
C ILE A 586 -11.68 38.28 4.44
N ARG A 587 -11.84 39.57 4.73
CA ARG A 587 -10.97 40.63 4.19
C ARG A 587 -9.90 40.96 5.20
N LEU A 588 -8.64 40.75 4.84
CA LEU A 588 -7.50 41.17 5.62
C LEU A 588 -7.29 42.69 5.46
N PRO A 589 -6.83 43.40 6.51
CA PRO A 589 -6.40 44.78 6.35
C PRO A 589 -5.17 44.84 5.44
N ALA A 590 -5.01 45.94 4.70
CA ALA A 590 -3.88 46.19 3.79
C ALA A 590 -2.55 46.51 4.55
N LYS A 591 -2.12 45.58 5.40
CA LYS A 591 -0.86 45.57 6.13
C LYS A 591 0.12 44.61 5.44
N ARG A 592 1.43 44.83 5.61
CA ARG A 592 2.48 43.95 5.05
C ARG A 592 2.57 42.63 5.83
N VAL A 593 2.44 41.51 5.14
CA VAL A 593 2.67 40.15 5.62
C VAL A 593 3.90 39.59 4.91
N LEU A 594 4.87 39.06 5.64
CA LEU A 594 6.02 38.38 5.07
C LEU A 594 5.78 36.86 5.04
N VAL A 595 5.89 36.25 3.88
CA VAL A 595 5.77 34.79 3.68
C VAL A 595 7.16 34.22 3.43
N VAL A 596 7.63 33.39 4.35
CA VAL A 596 8.95 32.74 4.31
C VAL A 596 8.74 31.24 4.14
N ASP A 597 9.10 30.72 2.98
CA ASP A 597 8.96 29.31 2.61
C ASP A 597 9.94 29.03 1.47
N ASP A 598 10.65 27.90 1.47
CA ASP A 598 11.65 27.62 0.42
C ASP A 598 10.99 27.17 -0.90
N GLY A 599 9.84 26.51 -0.82
CA GLY A 599 9.01 26.10 -1.94
C GLY A 599 8.35 27.29 -2.66
N GLU A 600 8.92 27.68 -3.81
CA GLU A 600 8.38 28.73 -4.72
C GLU A 600 6.87 28.58 -4.95
N SER A 601 6.38 27.35 -5.16
CA SER A 601 4.97 27.01 -5.34
C SER A 601 4.09 27.31 -4.10
N ASN A 602 4.55 26.95 -2.90
CA ASN A 602 3.78 27.15 -1.67
C ASN A 602 3.80 28.63 -1.25
N ARG A 603 4.97 29.27 -1.38
CA ARG A 603 5.14 30.72 -1.21
C ARG A 603 4.19 31.50 -2.12
N ARG A 604 4.10 31.14 -3.41
CA ARG A 604 3.20 31.77 -4.39
C ARG A 604 1.72 31.49 -4.13
N LEU A 605 1.35 30.30 -3.66
CA LEU A 605 -0.02 29.96 -3.26
C LEU A 605 -0.48 30.82 -2.08
N ILE A 606 0.33 30.88 -1.02
CA ILE A 606 0.05 31.67 0.18
C ILE A 606 0.01 33.17 -0.16
N GLU A 607 0.94 33.65 -0.99
CA GLU A 607 0.94 35.02 -1.52
C GLU A 607 -0.35 35.36 -2.26
N LEU A 608 -0.80 34.49 -3.19
CA LEU A 608 -2.02 34.69 -3.96
C LEU A 608 -3.27 34.74 -3.07
N VAL A 609 -3.36 33.83 -2.08
CA VAL A 609 -4.47 33.76 -1.12
C VAL A 609 -4.54 35.02 -0.27
N LEU A 610 -3.44 35.42 0.36
CA LEU A 610 -3.38 36.62 1.21
C LEU A 610 -3.61 37.91 0.43
N THR A 611 -3.06 38.01 -0.79
CA THR A 611 -3.25 39.17 -1.67
C THR A 611 -4.70 39.30 -2.12
N ARG A 612 -5.36 38.19 -2.52
CA ARG A 612 -6.80 38.18 -2.87
C ARG A 612 -7.68 38.49 -1.66
N ALA A 613 -7.24 38.17 -0.44
CA ALA A 613 -7.91 38.56 0.79
C ALA A 613 -7.67 40.03 1.20
N GLY A 614 -6.70 40.73 0.60
CA GLY A 614 -6.47 42.17 0.77
C GLY A 614 -5.21 42.57 1.54
N ALA A 615 -4.37 41.61 1.96
CA ALA A 615 -3.08 41.90 2.56
C ALA A 615 -2.04 42.31 1.50
N LEU A 616 -1.03 43.09 1.91
CA LEU A 616 0.16 43.35 1.09
C LEU A 616 1.17 42.26 1.40
N VAL A 617 1.61 41.48 0.40
CA VAL A 617 2.52 40.35 0.66
C VAL A 617 3.95 40.68 0.21
N ALA A 618 4.91 40.37 1.07
CA ALA A 618 6.32 40.24 0.74
C ALA A 618 6.73 38.76 0.88
N THR A 619 7.76 38.33 0.17
CA THR A 619 8.18 36.93 0.14
C THR A 619 9.70 36.79 0.36
N ALA A 620 10.10 35.72 1.06
CA ALA A 620 11.50 35.34 1.27
C ALA A 620 11.66 33.83 1.10
N ALA A 621 12.81 33.35 0.61
CA ALA A 621 13.05 31.95 0.29
C ALA A 621 13.78 31.16 1.40
N ASN A 622 14.23 31.82 2.47
CA ASN A 622 14.88 31.21 3.62
C ASN A 622 14.86 32.15 4.85
N GLY A 623 15.23 31.62 6.02
CA GLY A 623 15.23 32.39 7.26
C GLY A 623 16.26 33.54 7.33
N LEU A 624 17.30 33.55 6.48
CA LEU A 624 18.28 34.64 6.45
C LEU A 624 17.72 35.85 5.69
N GLU A 625 17.18 35.62 4.49
CA GLU A 625 16.44 36.63 3.72
C GLU A 625 15.27 37.22 4.53
N ALA A 626 14.60 36.40 5.35
CA ALA A 626 13.56 36.88 6.24
C ALA A 626 14.08 37.87 7.29
N ILE A 627 15.21 37.59 7.94
CA ILE A 627 15.83 38.51 8.91
C ILE A 627 16.25 39.82 8.23
N GLU A 628 16.86 39.73 7.04
CA GLU A 628 17.27 40.90 6.26
C GLU A 628 16.06 41.76 5.85
N SER A 629 15.00 41.13 5.32
CA SER A 629 13.76 41.82 4.94
C SER A 629 13.03 42.48 6.13
N ILE A 630 12.99 41.81 7.30
CA ILE A 630 12.39 42.36 8.53
C ILE A 630 13.19 43.55 9.08
N ALA A 631 14.52 43.53 8.92
CA ALA A 631 15.41 44.61 9.32
C ALA A 631 15.32 45.83 8.38
N GLU A 632 15.04 45.62 7.08
CA GLU A 632 14.78 46.70 6.12
C GLU A 632 13.39 47.33 6.30
N GLU A 633 12.33 46.51 6.33
CA GLU A 633 10.96 47.00 6.47
C GLU A 633 10.09 46.01 7.26
N THR A 634 9.85 46.33 8.53
CA THR A 634 9.20 45.45 9.51
C THR A 634 7.73 45.14 9.14
N PRO A 635 7.36 43.87 8.89
CA PRO A 635 5.99 43.48 8.54
C PRO A 635 5.08 43.43 9.78
N ALA A 636 3.77 43.43 9.55
CA ALA A 636 2.75 43.30 10.61
C ALA A 636 2.49 41.84 11.03
N LEU A 637 2.88 40.88 10.19
CA LEU A 637 2.79 39.44 10.42
C LEU A 637 3.87 38.73 9.59
N VAL A 638 4.43 37.64 10.13
CA VAL A 638 5.32 36.73 9.41
C VAL A 638 4.71 35.32 9.42
N LEU A 639 4.67 34.68 8.27
CA LEU A 639 4.45 33.24 8.13
C LEU A 639 5.82 32.61 7.86
N MET A 640 6.28 31.75 8.76
CA MET A 640 7.64 31.23 8.76
C MET A 640 7.63 29.70 8.65
N ASP A 641 8.11 29.15 7.54
CA ASP A 641 8.39 27.72 7.45
C ASP A 641 9.50 27.30 8.41
N MET A 642 9.25 26.24 9.16
CA MET A 642 10.20 25.72 10.15
C MET A 642 11.34 24.92 9.49
N GLN A 643 11.15 24.38 8.29
CA GLN A 643 12.13 23.50 7.62
C GLN A 643 12.59 24.09 6.28
N MET A 644 13.61 24.95 6.32
CA MET A 644 14.19 25.60 5.13
C MET A 644 15.72 25.47 5.09
N PRO A 645 16.36 25.48 3.91
CA PRO A 645 17.80 25.56 3.74
C PRO A 645 18.38 26.93 4.15
N VAL A 646 19.71 27.01 4.25
CA VAL A 646 20.50 28.20 4.66
C VAL A 646 20.31 28.61 6.12
N LEU A 647 19.08 28.90 6.54
CA LEU A 647 18.72 29.17 7.93
C LEU A 647 17.28 28.71 8.18
N ASP A 648 17.11 27.78 9.12
CA ASP A 648 15.79 27.25 9.49
C ASP A 648 14.92 28.27 10.24
N GLY A 649 13.60 28.02 10.24
CA GLY A 649 12.62 28.92 10.85
C GLY A 649 12.74 29.06 12.36
N TYR A 650 13.20 28.02 13.06
CA TYR A 650 13.44 28.06 14.51
C TYR A 650 14.56 29.05 14.84
N THR A 651 15.73 28.86 14.24
CA THR A 651 16.90 29.72 14.43
C THR A 651 16.65 31.15 13.93
N ALA A 652 15.87 31.32 12.86
CA ALA A 652 15.44 32.63 12.39
C ALA A 652 14.55 33.35 13.42
N THR A 653 13.56 32.65 13.98
CA THR A 653 12.66 33.18 15.02
C THR A 653 13.43 33.56 16.29
N GLU A 654 14.31 32.69 16.78
CA GLU A 654 15.15 32.97 17.95
C GLU A 654 16.00 34.24 17.75
N ARG A 655 16.62 34.40 16.58
CA ARG A 655 17.42 35.59 16.25
C ARG A 655 16.58 36.86 16.18
N LEU A 656 15.38 36.80 15.62
CA LEU A 656 14.44 37.94 15.58
C LEU A 656 14.01 38.35 16.99
N ARG A 657 13.74 37.39 17.89
CA ARG A 657 13.41 37.66 19.29
C ARG A 657 14.61 38.21 20.06
N ALA A 658 15.81 37.66 19.87
CA ALA A 658 17.04 38.17 20.47
C ALA A 658 17.41 39.58 20.00
N ALA A 659 17.05 39.94 18.76
CA ALA A 659 17.18 41.30 18.21
C ALA A 659 16.07 42.27 18.69
N GLY A 660 15.07 41.78 19.45
CA GLY A 660 14.03 42.60 20.06
C GLY A 660 12.75 42.79 19.21
N PHE A 661 12.59 42.07 18.09
CA PHE A 661 11.37 42.16 17.29
C PHE A 661 10.20 41.44 17.97
N THR A 662 9.08 42.15 18.18
CA THR A 662 7.84 41.63 18.78
C THR A 662 6.74 41.31 17.77
N ILE A 663 7.07 41.31 16.46
CA ILE A 663 6.11 41.00 15.38
C ILE A 663 5.50 39.60 15.55
N PRO A 664 4.20 39.41 15.25
CA PRO A 664 3.58 38.09 15.19
C PRO A 664 4.30 37.19 14.18
N ILE A 665 4.69 35.99 14.61
CA ILE A 665 5.28 34.94 13.75
C ILE A 665 4.40 33.68 13.88
N ILE A 666 3.81 33.24 12.77
CA ILE A 666 3.07 31.96 12.69
C ILE A 666 3.98 30.94 12.02
N ALA A 667 4.23 29.81 12.69
CA ALA A 667 5.04 28.73 12.15
C ALA A 667 4.26 27.92 11.10
N LEU A 668 4.88 27.56 9.98
CA LEU A 668 4.39 26.53 9.06
C LEU A 668 5.22 25.26 9.30
N THR A 669 4.59 24.14 9.67
CA THR A 669 5.27 22.89 10.02
C THR A 669 4.82 21.70 9.17
N GLY A 670 5.76 20.84 8.76
CA GLY A 670 5.47 19.61 8.01
C GLY A 670 4.82 18.49 8.84
N ASN A 671 4.94 18.53 10.17
CA ASN A 671 4.33 17.56 11.10
C ASN A 671 3.57 18.29 12.21
N ALA A 672 2.42 17.73 12.61
CA ALA A 672 1.58 18.24 13.69
C ALA A 672 1.66 17.38 14.98
N MET A 673 2.84 16.81 15.27
CA MET A 673 3.04 15.95 16.45
C MET A 673 3.31 16.76 17.71
N VAL A 674 2.89 16.21 18.86
CA VAL A 674 3.20 16.74 20.19
C VAL A 674 4.72 16.88 20.36
N GLY A 675 5.17 18.09 20.66
CA GLY A 675 6.59 18.47 20.73
C GLY A 675 7.05 19.44 19.63
N ASP A 676 6.45 19.42 18.42
CA ASP A 676 6.80 20.43 17.39
C ASP A 676 6.10 21.77 17.68
N ARG A 677 4.88 21.74 18.23
CA ARG A 677 4.20 22.95 18.76
C ARG A 677 5.00 23.61 19.89
N GLU A 678 5.50 22.82 20.84
CA GLU A 678 6.30 23.31 21.97
C GLU A 678 7.60 23.97 21.47
N LYS A 679 8.36 23.30 20.57
CA LYS A 679 9.54 23.90 19.93
C LYS A 679 9.25 25.20 19.19
N CYS A 680 8.13 25.31 18.49
CA CYS A 680 7.75 26.55 17.80
C CYS A 680 7.51 27.69 18.80
N MET A 681 6.81 27.40 19.91
CA MET A 681 6.56 28.39 20.97
C MET A 681 7.82 28.75 21.76
N ASP A 682 8.68 27.77 22.07
CA ASP A 682 9.96 27.97 22.76
C ASP A 682 10.94 28.82 21.93
N ALA A 683 10.97 28.63 20.61
CA ALA A 683 11.71 29.49 19.68
C ALA A 683 11.13 30.91 19.58
N GLY A 684 9.90 31.13 20.09
CA GLY A 684 9.24 32.42 20.18
C GLY A 684 8.20 32.71 19.09
N CYS A 685 7.62 31.69 18.44
CA CYS A 685 6.45 31.87 17.58
C CYS A 685 5.22 32.26 18.41
N ASN A 686 4.19 32.78 17.74
CA ASN A 686 2.93 33.20 18.33
C ASN A 686 1.78 32.21 18.06
N ASP A 687 1.82 31.52 16.92
CA ASP A 687 0.92 30.43 16.57
C ASP A 687 1.57 29.49 15.53
N PHE A 688 0.85 28.47 15.06
CA PHE A 688 1.34 27.49 14.09
C PHE A 688 0.24 26.96 13.15
N LEU A 689 0.65 26.49 11.98
CA LEU A 689 -0.17 25.84 10.95
C LEU A 689 0.55 24.61 10.42
N SER A 690 -0.16 23.49 10.29
CA SER A 690 0.36 22.30 9.62
C SER A 690 0.30 22.43 8.10
N LYS A 691 1.31 21.89 7.42
CA LYS A 691 1.32 21.64 5.98
C LYS A 691 0.63 20.29 5.70
N PRO A 692 -0.20 20.14 4.65
CA PRO A 692 -0.62 21.16 3.69
C PRO A 692 -1.51 22.23 4.33
N VAL A 693 -1.23 23.50 3.99
CA VAL A 693 -1.83 24.66 4.67
C VAL A 693 -3.33 24.76 4.36
N ASN A 694 -4.16 24.74 5.39
CA ASN A 694 -5.59 25.02 5.27
C ASN A 694 -5.83 26.52 5.05
N ILE A 695 -6.42 26.87 3.89
CA ILE A 695 -6.63 28.26 3.45
C ILE A 695 -7.57 29.04 4.39
N ASP A 696 -8.65 28.42 4.87
CA ASP A 696 -9.62 29.10 5.73
C ASP A 696 -9.01 29.41 7.10
N LEU A 697 -8.28 28.45 7.67
CA LEU A 697 -7.58 28.63 8.95
C LEU A 697 -6.44 29.65 8.83
N LEU A 698 -5.69 29.62 7.73
CA LEU A 698 -4.67 30.61 7.39
C LEU A 698 -5.24 32.04 7.39
N LEU A 699 -6.39 32.25 6.72
CA LEU A 699 -7.04 33.55 6.66
C LEU A 699 -7.59 34.00 8.03
N GLN A 700 -8.10 33.08 8.85
CA GLN A 700 -8.58 33.37 10.21
C GLN A 700 -7.44 33.79 11.15
N LEU A 701 -6.31 33.07 11.17
CA LEU A 701 -5.16 33.43 11.99
C LEU A 701 -4.52 34.74 11.49
N ALA A 702 -4.39 34.91 10.17
CA ALA A 702 -3.90 36.15 9.59
C ALA A 702 -4.77 37.36 9.98
N ALA A 703 -6.09 37.25 9.91
CA ALA A 703 -7.00 38.32 10.35
C ALA A 703 -6.80 38.63 11.84
N THR A 704 -6.80 37.60 12.70
CA THR A 704 -6.66 37.73 14.16
C THR A 704 -5.39 38.48 14.57
N HIS A 705 -4.24 38.12 13.98
CA HIS A 705 -2.97 38.77 14.28
C HIS A 705 -2.80 40.15 13.63
N LEU A 706 -3.40 40.39 12.46
CA LEU A 706 -3.33 41.69 11.80
C LEU A 706 -4.26 42.74 12.44
N ASP A 707 -5.42 42.34 12.96
CA ASP A 707 -6.36 43.24 13.65
C ASP A 707 -5.88 43.58 15.07
N SER A 708 -5.31 42.61 15.80
CA SER A 708 -4.74 42.80 17.16
C SER A 708 -3.60 43.82 17.22
N ALA A 709 -3.02 44.19 16.07
CA ALA A 709 -1.98 45.21 15.93
C ALA A 709 -2.54 46.64 15.74
N SER A 710 -3.76 46.92 16.23
CA SER A 710 -4.42 48.23 16.14
C SER A 710 -5.15 48.58 17.46
N GLU A 711 -4.77 49.67 18.13
CA GLU A 711 -5.55 50.21 19.26
C GLU A 711 -6.87 50.90 18.79
N PRO A 712 -7.88 51.03 19.67
CA PRO A 712 -9.28 51.03 19.24
C PRO A 712 -9.86 52.42 18.89
N HIS A 713 -10.70 52.48 17.85
CA HIS A 713 -11.66 53.58 17.66
C HIS A 713 -12.98 53.13 17.01
N GLU A 714 -14.02 53.91 17.28
CA GLU A 714 -15.46 53.59 17.25
C GLU A 714 -16.08 53.15 15.91
N PHE A 715 -17.11 52.30 16.02
CA PHE A 715 -17.98 51.85 14.93
C PHE A 715 -18.87 52.97 14.36
N VAL A 716 -18.98 53.05 13.02
CA VAL A 716 -20.16 53.60 12.33
C VAL A 716 -20.50 52.74 11.12
N SER A 717 -21.71 52.16 11.09
CA SER A 717 -22.25 51.39 9.95
C SER A 717 -22.86 52.30 8.88
N PRO A 718 -22.98 51.82 7.63
CA PRO A 718 -24.15 52.15 6.82
C PRO A 718 -24.83 50.95 6.10
N MET A 719 -26.09 51.19 5.77
CA MET A 719 -27.14 50.27 5.32
C MET A 719 -27.10 49.83 3.83
N SER A 720 -27.41 48.54 3.61
CA SER A 720 -28.31 47.91 2.59
C SER A 720 -28.55 48.48 1.16
N VAL A 721 -28.21 47.68 0.13
CA VAL A 721 -28.93 47.36 -1.15
C VAL A 721 -28.38 46.00 -1.68
N GLY A 722 -29.08 45.09 -2.40
CA GLY A 722 -30.52 44.90 -2.66
C GLY A 722 -30.87 44.01 -3.89
N THR A 723 -31.07 42.69 -3.69
CA THR A 723 -31.84 41.68 -4.49
C THR A 723 -31.58 41.39 -5.99
N ALA A 724 -31.49 40.06 -6.29
CA ALA A 724 -32.13 39.30 -7.40
C ALA A 724 -31.53 39.36 -8.83
N ASP A 725 -31.59 38.34 -9.72
CA ASP A 725 -32.28 37.02 -9.77
C ASP A 725 -31.45 35.95 -10.55
N ALA A 726 -31.87 34.68 -10.57
CA ALA A 726 -31.25 33.53 -11.28
C ALA A 726 -32.04 33.07 -12.54
N ILE A 727 -31.50 32.10 -13.32
CA ILE A 727 -32.10 31.16 -14.33
C ILE A 727 -30.91 30.53 -15.14
N GLU A 728 -30.63 29.21 -15.14
CA GLU A 728 -31.22 28.07 -15.90
C GLU A 728 -31.14 28.22 -17.47
N PHE A 729 -30.88 27.22 -18.35
CA PHE A 729 -30.84 25.75 -18.27
C PHE A 729 -30.07 25.11 -19.49
N SER A 730 -29.36 23.98 -19.28
CA SER A 730 -29.22 22.76 -20.14
C SER A 730 -28.82 22.74 -21.65
N SER A 731 -27.82 21.89 -21.95
CA SER A 731 -27.71 20.89 -23.05
C SER A 731 -27.67 21.25 -24.56
N LEU A 732 -26.69 20.65 -25.31
CA LEU A 732 -26.91 19.56 -26.28
C LEU A 732 -25.65 19.18 -27.12
N LEU A 733 -25.36 17.88 -27.18
CA LEU A 733 -24.38 17.16 -28.05
C LEU A 733 -24.81 17.10 -29.56
N PRO A 734 -23.96 16.76 -30.59
CA PRO A 734 -23.11 15.54 -30.66
C PRO A 734 -21.81 15.50 -31.54
N SER A 735 -20.78 14.75 -31.06
CA SER A 735 -19.94 13.72 -31.75
C SER A 735 -19.38 13.86 -33.19
N ALA A 736 -18.04 13.66 -33.38
CA ALA A 736 -17.47 12.54 -34.19
C ALA A 736 -15.92 12.45 -34.37
N SER A 737 -15.38 11.24 -34.09
CA SER A 737 -14.28 10.54 -34.82
C SER A 737 -12.76 10.86 -34.60
N MET A 738 -11.94 9.80 -34.71
CA MET A 738 -10.55 9.64 -34.21
C MET A 738 -9.56 9.17 -35.31
N PRO A 739 -8.23 9.34 -35.12
CA PRO A 739 -7.32 8.20 -35.34
C PRO A 739 -6.05 8.08 -34.45
N SER A 740 -5.70 6.81 -34.15
CA SER A 740 -4.34 6.24 -33.93
C SER A 740 -3.46 6.62 -32.71
N LYS A 741 -2.64 5.66 -32.26
CA LYS A 741 -1.70 5.74 -31.12
C LYS A 741 -0.27 5.43 -31.55
N THR A 742 0.63 6.42 -31.42
CA THR A 742 2.04 6.23 -30.96
C THR A 742 2.69 7.56 -30.56
N ASP A 743 2.23 8.68 -31.12
CA ASP A 743 2.73 10.03 -30.86
C ASP A 743 1.73 10.79 -29.96
N ARG A 744 1.79 10.58 -28.64
CA ARG A 744 0.87 11.26 -27.72
C ARG A 744 1.55 12.43 -27.02
N PRO A 745 1.16 13.68 -27.35
CA PRO A 745 1.63 14.85 -26.62
C PRO A 745 1.21 14.79 -25.15
N ILE A 746 2.11 15.30 -24.32
CA ILE A 746 1.94 15.49 -22.88
C ILE A 746 1.37 16.90 -22.72
N PHE A 747 0.13 16.98 -22.29
CA PHE A 747 -0.50 18.26 -21.97
C PHE A 747 -0.28 18.57 -20.48
N PRO A 748 -0.05 19.84 -20.13
CA PRO A 748 -0.15 20.31 -18.75
C PRO A 748 -1.54 20.01 -18.18
N THR A 749 -1.59 19.55 -16.93
CA THR A 749 -2.85 19.23 -16.21
C THR A 749 -3.52 20.49 -15.63
N LEU A 750 -2.84 21.64 -15.67
CA LEU A 750 -3.41 22.95 -15.32
C LEU A 750 -4.32 23.49 -16.44
N PRO A 751 -5.29 24.39 -16.14
CA PRO A 751 -6.18 24.97 -17.14
C PRO A 751 -5.44 25.93 -18.08
N MET A 752 -5.04 25.46 -19.27
CA MET A 752 -4.26 26.26 -20.24
C MET A 752 -5.05 27.37 -20.94
N ASP A 753 -6.38 27.39 -20.76
CA ASP A 753 -7.27 28.46 -21.22
C ASP A 753 -7.26 29.70 -20.29
N ASP A 754 -6.77 29.52 -19.06
CA ASP A 754 -6.50 30.62 -18.12
C ASP A 754 -5.10 31.20 -18.41
N PRO A 755 -4.98 32.52 -18.67
CA PRO A 755 -3.69 33.13 -19.01
C PRO A 755 -2.65 33.00 -17.89
N ASP A 756 -3.06 33.04 -16.62
CA ASP A 756 -2.15 33.03 -15.47
C ASP A 756 -1.50 31.64 -15.30
N PHE A 757 -2.30 30.57 -15.40
CA PHE A 757 -1.79 29.19 -15.34
C PHE A 757 -0.91 28.84 -16.55
N ARG A 758 -1.23 29.40 -17.72
CA ARG A 758 -0.43 29.25 -18.93
C ARG A 758 0.94 29.91 -18.81
N GLU A 759 1.01 31.13 -18.25
CA GLU A 759 2.26 31.84 -17.98
C GLU A 759 3.17 31.03 -17.04
N ILE A 760 2.59 30.47 -15.96
CA ILE A 760 3.31 29.62 -14.99
C ILE A 760 3.91 28.37 -15.69
N THR A 761 3.14 27.69 -16.54
CA THR A 761 3.65 26.53 -17.27
C THR A 761 4.70 26.92 -18.32
N MET A 762 4.53 28.04 -19.04
CA MET A 762 5.55 28.54 -19.97
C MET A 762 6.86 28.89 -19.24
N GLY A 763 6.78 29.60 -18.11
CA GLY A 763 7.95 29.95 -17.29
C GLY A 763 8.69 28.75 -16.67
N PHE A 764 8.06 27.57 -16.60
CA PHE A 764 8.74 26.30 -16.32
C PHE A 764 9.41 25.73 -17.56
N LEU A 765 8.69 25.69 -18.69
CA LEU A 765 9.18 25.12 -19.95
C LEU A 765 10.36 25.90 -20.56
N ASP A 766 10.42 27.22 -20.37
CA ASP A 766 11.57 28.04 -20.78
C ASP A 766 12.83 27.73 -19.94
N ARG A 767 12.65 27.39 -18.66
CA ARG A 767 13.75 27.05 -17.74
C ARG A 767 14.21 25.58 -17.90
N LEU A 768 13.30 24.67 -18.28
CA LEU A 768 13.53 23.22 -18.33
C LEU A 768 14.76 22.80 -19.18
N PRO A 769 14.97 23.26 -20.44
CA PRO A 769 16.13 22.85 -21.24
C PRO A 769 17.47 23.22 -20.59
N SER A 770 17.57 24.43 -20.04
CA SER A 770 18.82 24.88 -19.39
C SER A 770 19.16 24.07 -18.14
N ARG A 771 18.15 23.64 -17.37
CA ARG A 771 18.33 22.76 -16.21
C ARG A 771 18.74 21.35 -16.63
N LEU A 772 18.12 20.76 -17.66
CA LEU A 772 18.54 19.44 -18.17
C LEU A 772 19.99 19.46 -18.69
N THR A 773 20.42 20.52 -19.38
CA THR A 773 21.82 20.69 -19.79
C THR A 773 22.77 20.90 -18.59
N ASN A 774 22.37 21.62 -17.55
CA ASN A 774 23.18 21.75 -16.33
C ASN A 774 23.37 20.41 -15.61
N ILE A 775 22.30 19.60 -15.50
CA ILE A 775 22.37 18.22 -14.99
C ILE A 775 23.36 17.39 -15.81
N GLU A 776 23.32 17.48 -17.14
CA GLU A 776 24.23 16.76 -18.05
C GLU A 776 25.71 17.10 -17.77
N ILE A 777 26.01 18.40 -17.64
CA ILE A 777 27.36 18.90 -17.33
C ILE A 777 27.79 18.46 -15.91
N ALA A 778 26.88 18.51 -14.93
CA ALA A 778 27.15 18.12 -13.55
C ALA A 778 27.41 16.62 -13.40
N ILE A 779 26.66 15.76 -14.10
CA ILE A 779 26.92 14.30 -14.17
C ILE A 779 28.31 14.05 -14.77
N ALA A 780 28.66 14.71 -15.88
CA ALA A 780 29.98 14.57 -16.51
C ALA A 780 31.13 15.08 -15.62
N ALA A 781 30.87 16.07 -14.76
CA ALA A 781 31.83 16.59 -13.78
C ALA A 781 31.88 15.82 -12.45
N MET A 782 31.02 14.80 -12.25
CA MET A 782 30.77 14.10 -10.98
C MET A 782 30.30 15.02 -9.83
N ASP A 783 29.67 16.15 -10.16
CA ASP A 783 29.09 17.09 -9.19
C ASP A 783 27.66 16.68 -8.82
N PHE A 784 27.55 15.63 -8.00
CA PHE A 784 26.28 15.06 -7.59
C PHE A 784 25.41 15.98 -6.72
N GLU A 785 25.97 17.03 -6.11
CA GLU A 785 25.18 18.03 -5.36
C GLU A 785 24.36 18.90 -6.33
N THR A 786 24.97 19.34 -7.44
CA THR A 786 24.25 20.07 -8.50
C THR A 786 23.22 19.18 -9.18
N VAL A 787 23.54 17.91 -9.47
CA VAL A 787 22.57 16.93 -10.00
C VAL A 787 21.39 16.71 -9.04
N HIS A 788 21.67 16.58 -7.74
CA HIS A 788 20.64 16.43 -6.70
C HIS A 788 19.72 17.66 -6.63
N SER A 789 20.29 18.86 -6.62
CA SER A 789 19.55 20.13 -6.57
C SER A 789 18.63 20.34 -7.78
N ASP A 790 19.14 20.16 -9.00
CA ASP A 790 18.34 20.34 -10.22
C ASP A 790 17.29 19.23 -10.41
N ALA A 791 17.59 17.99 -9.97
CA ALA A 791 16.59 16.91 -9.92
C ALA A 791 15.48 17.18 -8.89
N HIS A 792 15.85 17.73 -7.72
CA HIS A 792 14.90 18.10 -6.67
C HIS A 792 13.97 19.25 -7.13
N TRP A 793 14.52 20.27 -7.80
CA TRP A 793 13.73 21.31 -8.46
C TRP A 793 12.76 20.73 -9.49
N LEU A 794 13.23 19.86 -10.39
CA LEU A 794 12.42 19.28 -11.46
C LEU A 794 11.25 18.44 -10.92
N LYS A 795 11.48 17.74 -9.80
CA LYS A 795 10.48 16.96 -9.07
C LYS A 795 9.38 17.83 -8.44
N GLY A 796 9.72 18.98 -7.86
CA GLY A 796 8.75 19.88 -7.24
C GLY A 796 8.02 20.77 -8.25
N ALA A 797 8.76 21.38 -9.19
CA ALA A 797 8.21 22.28 -10.19
C ALA A 797 7.37 21.52 -11.24
N GLY A 798 7.80 20.33 -11.67
CA GLY A 798 7.07 19.52 -12.65
C GLY A 798 5.63 19.17 -12.21
N GLY A 799 5.45 18.73 -10.96
CA GLY A 799 4.11 18.48 -10.42
C GLY A 799 3.30 19.77 -10.22
N THR A 800 3.94 20.88 -9.81
CA THR A 800 3.25 22.17 -9.62
C THR A 800 2.62 22.67 -10.93
N VAL A 801 3.31 22.54 -12.06
CA VAL A 801 2.80 23.01 -13.37
C VAL A 801 1.90 22.00 -14.08
N GLY A 802 1.46 20.95 -13.39
CA GLY A 802 0.61 19.89 -13.93
C GLY A 802 1.31 18.95 -14.91
N LEU A 803 2.65 18.86 -14.86
CA LEU A 803 3.47 17.94 -15.66
C LEU A 803 4.01 16.81 -14.78
N ASP A 804 3.13 16.17 -14.01
CA ASP A 804 3.44 15.12 -13.01
C ASP A 804 4.24 13.92 -13.53
N VAL A 805 4.29 13.74 -14.85
CA VAL A 805 5.13 12.74 -15.52
C VAL A 805 6.63 12.92 -15.25
N PHE A 806 7.08 14.15 -14.93
CA PHE A 806 8.47 14.43 -14.54
C PHE A 806 8.77 14.03 -13.09
N THR A 807 7.80 14.19 -12.18
CA THR A 807 7.95 13.94 -10.74
C THR A 807 8.56 12.57 -10.38
N PRO A 808 8.10 11.42 -10.91
CA PRO A 808 8.69 10.12 -10.56
C PRO A 808 10.08 9.90 -11.18
N VAL A 809 10.35 10.45 -12.37
CA VAL A 809 11.65 10.29 -13.06
C VAL A 809 12.71 11.19 -12.42
N ALA A 810 12.35 12.43 -12.09
CA ALA A 810 13.18 13.36 -11.33
C ALA A 810 13.49 12.85 -9.91
N LYS A 811 12.55 12.17 -9.26
CA LYS A 811 12.82 11.48 -7.98
C LYS A 811 13.86 10.36 -8.13
N GLN A 812 13.81 9.57 -9.20
CA GLN A 812 14.82 8.53 -9.46
C GLN A 812 16.21 9.15 -9.71
N LEU A 813 16.26 10.30 -10.40
CA LEU A 813 17.51 11.05 -10.60
C LEU A 813 18.06 11.59 -9.26
N GLU A 814 17.19 12.10 -8.39
CA GLU A 814 17.53 12.56 -7.04
C GLU A 814 18.12 11.42 -6.18
N GLU A 815 17.56 10.21 -6.29
CA GLU A 815 18.03 9.01 -5.58
C GLU A 815 19.36 8.50 -6.16
N ALA A 816 19.53 8.46 -7.48
CA ALA A 816 20.77 8.12 -8.15
C ALA A 816 21.93 9.11 -7.81
N ALA A 817 21.62 10.41 -7.68
CA ALA A 817 22.57 11.41 -7.24
C ALA A 817 23.05 11.19 -5.80
N LYS A 818 22.14 10.87 -4.86
CA LYS A 818 22.48 10.51 -3.47
C LYS A 818 23.34 9.24 -3.40
N ALA A 819 23.07 8.25 -4.26
CA ALA A 819 23.85 7.04 -4.37
C ALA A 819 25.20 7.23 -5.11
N ARG A 820 25.39 8.36 -5.80
CA ARG A 820 26.54 8.68 -6.67
C ARG A 820 26.70 7.73 -7.85
N GLU A 821 25.57 7.28 -8.42
CA GLU A 821 25.51 6.31 -9.53
C GLU A 821 25.44 7.02 -10.89
N THR A 822 26.61 7.33 -11.47
CA THR A 822 26.75 8.14 -12.70
C THR A 822 26.02 7.56 -13.92
N GLU A 823 26.10 6.24 -14.12
CA GLU A 823 25.47 5.57 -15.27
C GLU A 823 23.94 5.59 -15.17
N LEU A 824 23.41 5.34 -13.96
CA LEU A 824 21.97 5.39 -13.70
C LEU A 824 21.42 6.81 -13.87
N ALA A 825 22.12 7.81 -13.33
CA ALA A 825 21.75 9.22 -13.51
C ALA A 825 21.74 9.64 -15.00
N SER A 826 22.67 9.13 -15.81
CA SER A 826 22.75 9.41 -17.26
C SER A 826 21.58 8.83 -18.04
N GLU A 827 21.18 7.58 -17.76
CA GLU A 827 20.04 6.93 -18.41
C GLU A 827 18.70 7.57 -17.98
N ILE A 828 18.59 8.01 -16.73
CA ILE A 828 17.40 8.75 -16.25
C ILE A 828 17.32 10.13 -16.93
N LEU A 829 18.44 10.85 -17.09
CA LEU A 829 18.47 12.11 -17.83
C LEU A 829 18.01 11.94 -19.30
N ARG A 830 18.40 10.84 -19.94
CA ARG A 830 17.93 10.50 -21.31
C ARG A 830 16.40 10.36 -21.38
N GLN A 831 15.78 9.79 -20.35
CA GLN A 831 14.31 9.68 -20.24
C GLN A 831 13.65 11.04 -19.97
N LEU A 832 14.30 11.95 -19.25
CA LEU A 832 13.80 13.31 -19.03
C LEU A 832 13.78 14.14 -20.34
N TYR A 833 14.80 14.01 -21.19
CA TYR A 833 14.79 14.62 -22.53
C TYR A 833 13.69 14.01 -23.44
N GLU A 834 13.49 12.69 -23.41
CA GLU A 834 12.37 12.05 -24.13
C GLU A 834 10.99 12.54 -23.64
N LEU A 835 10.85 12.93 -22.38
CA LEU A 835 9.63 13.53 -21.85
C LEU A 835 9.48 15.01 -22.23
N SER A 836 10.56 15.81 -22.28
CA SER A 836 10.49 17.23 -22.63
C SER A 836 10.06 17.45 -24.08
N ASP A 837 10.59 16.64 -25.00
CA ASP A 837 10.28 16.71 -26.44
C ASP A 837 8.82 16.39 -26.78
N ARG A 838 8.06 15.87 -25.81
CA ARG A 838 6.66 15.43 -25.99
C ARG A 838 5.63 16.42 -25.46
N ILE A 839 6.02 17.55 -24.87
CA ILE A 839 5.09 18.51 -24.25
C ILE A 839 4.42 19.41 -25.30
N VAL A 840 3.12 19.64 -25.20
CA VAL A 840 2.36 20.55 -26.09
C VAL A 840 1.38 21.42 -25.30
N ILE A 841 1.28 22.70 -25.66
CA ILE A 841 0.35 23.67 -25.06
C ILE A 841 -0.79 23.96 -26.06
N PRO A 842 -2.09 23.82 -25.69
CA PRO A 842 -3.22 24.10 -26.58
C PRO A 842 -3.40 25.61 -26.84
N ALA A 843 -3.69 26.03 -28.08
CA ALA A 843 -3.96 27.42 -28.43
C ALA A 843 -5.42 27.82 -28.11
N THR A 844 -5.61 28.95 -27.42
CA THR A 844 -6.93 29.50 -27.04
C THR A 844 -7.65 30.14 -28.23
N GLN A 845 -8.93 29.80 -28.43
CA GLN A 845 -9.77 30.41 -29.46
C GLN A 845 -10.48 31.67 -28.92
N THR A 846 -10.37 32.79 -29.64
CA THR A 846 -11.14 34.02 -29.37
C THR A 846 -12.49 33.99 -30.10
N PRO A 847 -13.61 34.36 -29.45
CA PRO A 847 -14.94 34.30 -30.08
C PRO A 847 -15.28 35.57 -30.86
N HIS A 848 -15.50 35.48 -32.18
CA HIS A 848 -16.22 36.54 -32.91
C HIS A 848 -16.86 36.13 -34.25
N ALA A 849 -18.06 36.69 -34.47
CA ALA A 849 -18.77 36.96 -35.73
C ALA A 849 -19.46 35.80 -36.51
N THR A 850 -20.68 36.11 -36.98
CA THR A 850 -21.66 35.21 -37.60
C THR A 850 -21.86 35.40 -39.12
N ALA A 851 -22.40 34.34 -39.75
CA ALA A 851 -23.08 34.28 -41.07
C ALA A 851 -22.22 34.19 -42.36
N PRO A 852 -22.74 33.65 -43.50
CA PRO A 852 -23.98 32.88 -43.76
C PRO A 852 -23.71 31.47 -44.40
N PRO A 853 -24.72 30.65 -44.78
CA PRO A 853 -24.52 29.21 -45.10
C PRO A 853 -24.53 28.81 -46.60
N ALA A 854 -24.15 27.53 -46.84
CA ALA A 854 -24.17 26.75 -48.10
C ALA A 854 -23.07 27.10 -49.14
N GLU A 855 -22.41 26.17 -49.85
CA GLU A 855 -22.93 24.99 -50.55
C GLU A 855 -21.94 23.79 -50.67
N ASP A 856 -22.48 22.69 -51.19
CA ASP A 856 -21.90 21.38 -51.50
C ASP A 856 -20.82 21.42 -52.61
N ARG A 857 -19.75 20.59 -52.50
CA ARG A 857 -19.09 19.89 -53.63
C ARG A 857 -17.97 18.93 -53.23
N SER A 858 -18.06 17.72 -53.79
CA SER A 858 -17.04 16.68 -53.81
C SER A 858 -15.93 16.90 -54.85
N SER A 859 -14.73 16.41 -54.52
CA SER A 859 -13.69 15.87 -55.43
C SER A 859 -13.19 16.72 -56.62
N GLY A 860 -11.92 17.16 -56.55
CA GLY A 860 -11.15 17.70 -57.67
C GLY A 860 -9.64 17.56 -57.41
N SER A 861 -8.86 17.33 -58.46
CA SER A 861 -7.41 17.03 -58.39
C SER A 861 -6.51 18.26 -58.26
N LEU A 862 -5.26 18.01 -57.85
CA LEU A 862 -4.09 18.90 -57.89
C LEU A 862 -4.05 19.80 -59.14
N ASP A 863 -3.87 21.13 -58.96
CA ASP A 863 -2.75 21.88 -59.57
C ASP A 863 -2.66 23.37 -59.11
N GLU A 864 -1.41 23.86 -59.09
CA GLU A 864 -0.88 25.24 -59.19
C GLU A 864 -1.50 26.46 -58.46
N ARG A 865 -0.77 26.89 -57.40
CA ARG A 865 -0.38 28.27 -57.02
C ARG A 865 -1.19 29.49 -57.53
N SER A 866 -1.83 30.21 -56.61
CA SER A 866 -1.62 31.67 -56.40
C SER A 866 -2.45 32.18 -55.22
N ASP A 867 -1.79 32.55 -54.12
CA ASP A 867 -2.45 33.13 -52.95
C ASP A 867 -1.80 34.50 -52.64
N GLU A 868 -2.29 35.54 -53.32
CA GLU A 868 -1.71 36.89 -53.36
C GLU A 868 -2.04 37.76 -52.13
N GLY A 869 -2.38 37.13 -50.99
CA GLY A 869 -2.65 37.83 -49.73
C GLY A 869 -1.38 38.25 -48.96
N PRO A 870 -1.41 39.38 -48.22
CA PRO A 870 -0.36 39.73 -47.27
C PRO A 870 -0.34 38.75 -46.09
N VAL A 871 0.86 38.39 -45.64
CA VAL A 871 1.10 37.49 -44.50
C VAL A 871 1.23 38.35 -43.24
N LEU A 872 0.24 38.26 -42.36
CA LEU A 872 0.19 39.00 -41.09
C LEU A 872 0.83 38.18 -39.97
N CYS A 873 1.43 38.87 -38.99
CA CYS A 873 1.89 38.24 -37.75
C CYS A 873 0.70 37.94 -36.82
N THR A 874 0.72 36.79 -36.15
CA THR A 874 -0.33 36.39 -35.18
C THR A 874 -0.03 36.81 -33.74
N LEU A 875 1.09 37.50 -33.48
CA LEU A 875 1.45 38.03 -32.16
C LEU A 875 0.91 39.47 -31.97
N PRO A 876 0.67 39.92 -30.74
CA PRO A 876 0.18 41.28 -30.45
C PRO A 876 1.28 42.33 -30.72
N MET A 877 1.29 42.89 -31.93
CA MET A 877 2.31 43.85 -32.39
C MET A 877 2.24 45.23 -31.71
N ASP A 878 1.23 45.49 -30.88
CA ASP A 878 1.10 46.71 -30.06
C ASP A 878 1.99 46.67 -28.81
N ASP A 879 2.50 45.48 -28.45
CA ASP A 879 3.42 45.26 -27.35
C ASP A 879 4.89 45.46 -27.82
N PRO A 880 5.69 46.32 -27.14
CA PRO A 880 7.07 46.60 -27.52
C PRO A 880 7.99 45.37 -27.56
N ASP A 881 7.80 44.41 -26.65
CA ASP A 881 8.73 43.28 -26.51
C ASP A 881 8.48 42.23 -27.61
N PHE A 882 7.21 41.96 -27.92
CA PHE A 882 6.86 41.14 -29.09
C PHE A 882 7.26 41.81 -30.40
N TYR A 883 7.16 43.14 -30.50
CA TYR A 883 7.61 43.90 -31.67
C TYR A 883 9.12 43.74 -31.94
N GLU A 884 9.97 43.86 -30.92
CA GLU A 884 11.43 43.63 -31.07
C GLU A 884 11.75 42.18 -31.47
N ILE A 885 11.08 41.19 -30.87
CA ILE A 885 11.27 39.76 -31.18
C ILE A 885 10.93 39.48 -32.65
N VAL A 886 9.80 40.00 -33.13
CA VAL A 886 9.32 39.81 -34.51
C VAL A 886 10.25 40.47 -35.52
N ILE A 887 10.69 41.71 -35.30
CA ILE A 887 11.68 42.37 -36.17
C ILE A 887 13.04 41.66 -36.12
N GLY A 888 13.48 41.24 -34.93
CA GLY A 888 14.70 40.47 -34.74
C GLY A 888 14.69 39.13 -35.46
N PHE A 889 13.53 38.48 -35.59
CA PHE A 889 13.35 37.30 -36.43
C PHE A 889 13.39 37.64 -37.93
N VAL A 890 12.61 38.63 -38.37
CA VAL A 890 12.51 39.01 -39.80
C VAL A 890 13.88 39.40 -40.37
N ARG A 891 14.70 40.15 -39.61
CA ARG A 891 16.08 40.46 -40.02
C ARG A 891 16.96 39.22 -40.16
N ARG A 892 16.88 38.27 -39.22
CA ARG A 892 17.62 37.00 -39.29
C ARG A 892 17.14 36.10 -40.44
N LEU A 893 15.88 36.21 -40.84
CA LEU A 893 15.31 35.51 -41.99
C LEU A 893 15.87 36.06 -43.31
N ASP A 894 15.96 37.38 -43.44
CA ASP A 894 16.56 38.06 -44.60
C ASP A 894 18.05 37.74 -44.76
N GLU A 895 18.78 37.59 -43.66
CA GLU A 895 20.19 37.16 -43.66
C GLU A 895 20.37 35.68 -44.08
N ARG A 896 19.41 34.80 -43.78
CA ARG A 896 19.53 33.34 -44.00
C ARG A 896 18.97 32.84 -45.33
N LEU A 897 17.88 33.41 -45.87
CA LEU A 897 17.30 32.98 -47.15
C LEU A 897 18.23 33.10 -48.38
N PRO A 898 19.19 34.05 -48.45
CA PRO A 898 20.24 34.05 -49.46
C PRO A 898 21.22 32.91 -49.25
N LYS A 899 21.70 32.72 -48.01
CA LYS A 899 22.67 31.69 -47.64
C LYS A 899 22.16 30.27 -47.92
N MET A 900 20.88 30.01 -47.66
CA MET A 900 20.23 28.73 -47.98
C MET A 900 20.19 28.44 -49.50
N ALA A 901 20.12 29.46 -50.36
CA ALA A 901 20.25 29.24 -51.81
C ALA A 901 21.68 28.92 -52.24
N GLU A 902 22.67 29.53 -51.60
CA GLU A 902 24.09 29.23 -51.79
C GLU A 902 24.40 27.79 -51.35
N GLU A 903 23.98 27.40 -50.14
CA GLU A 903 24.09 26.03 -49.61
C GLU A 903 23.42 25.00 -50.54
N LEU A 904 22.28 25.32 -51.14
CA LEU A 904 21.63 24.46 -52.14
C LEU A 904 22.41 24.37 -53.46
N ASN A 905 22.89 25.50 -53.99
CA ASN A 905 23.67 25.53 -55.23
C ASN A 905 25.03 24.83 -55.10
N GLU A 906 25.61 24.84 -53.90
CA GLU A 906 26.87 24.15 -53.56
C GLU A 906 26.65 22.72 -53.03
N ALA A 907 25.42 22.21 -53.09
CA ALA A 907 25.01 20.86 -52.66
C ALA A 907 25.31 20.52 -51.18
N ARG A 908 25.42 21.53 -50.31
CA ARG A 908 25.59 21.38 -48.85
C ARG A 908 24.23 21.16 -48.16
N PHE A 909 23.63 20.02 -48.45
CA PHE A 909 22.31 19.64 -47.95
C PHE A 909 22.21 19.53 -46.42
N GLU A 910 23.32 19.32 -45.70
CA GLU A 910 23.34 19.26 -44.23
C GLU A 910 23.29 20.65 -43.57
N ASP A 911 23.97 21.64 -44.14
CA ASP A 911 23.83 23.06 -43.75
C ASP A 911 22.40 23.56 -44.06
N LEU A 912 21.90 23.23 -45.26
CA LEU A 912 20.55 23.59 -45.70
C LEU A 912 19.47 22.99 -44.78
N ALA A 913 19.62 21.72 -44.39
CA ALA A 913 18.76 21.08 -43.40
C ALA A 913 18.82 21.79 -42.04
N THR A 914 20.00 22.22 -41.60
CA THR A 914 20.18 22.94 -40.33
C THR A 914 19.47 24.29 -40.34
N ASN A 915 19.59 25.07 -41.42
CA ASN A 915 18.87 26.34 -41.57
C ASN A 915 17.35 26.15 -41.75
N ALA A 916 16.91 25.10 -42.46
CA ALA A 916 15.49 24.76 -42.60
C ALA A 916 14.87 24.33 -41.27
N HIS A 917 15.61 23.61 -40.43
CA HIS A 917 15.18 23.24 -39.08
C HIS A 917 15.02 24.45 -38.16
N TRP A 918 15.98 25.39 -38.17
CA TRP A 918 15.86 26.67 -37.48
C TRP A 918 14.60 27.43 -37.90
N LEU A 919 14.35 27.54 -39.22
CA LEU A 919 13.21 28.27 -39.75
C LEU A 919 11.87 27.61 -39.39
N LYS A 920 11.81 26.27 -39.38
CA LYS A 920 10.64 25.51 -38.94
C LYS A 920 10.26 25.84 -37.49
N GLY A 921 11.24 25.86 -36.58
CA GLY A 921 11.01 26.19 -35.18
C GLY A 921 10.68 27.66 -34.97
N ALA A 922 11.54 28.56 -35.45
CA ALA A 922 11.41 29.99 -35.19
C ALA A 922 10.19 30.63 -35.86
N GLY A 923 9.84 30.25 -37.10
CA GLY A 923 8.74 30.86 -37.85
C GLY A 923 7.36 30.67 -37.21
N GLY A 924 7.12 29.52 -36.57
CA GLY A 924 5.88 29.27 -35.84
C GLY A 924 5.80 30.09 -34.55
N THR A 925 6.88 30.09 -33.75
CA THR A 925 6.96 30.76 -32.45
C THR A 925 6.82 32.29 -32.55
N VAL A 926 7.32 32.90 -33.62
CA VAL A 926 7.24 34.36 -33.85
C VAL A 926 6.01 34.78 -34.68
N GLY A 927 4.98 33.93 -34.74
CA GLY A 927 3.67 34.28 -35.30
C GLY A 927 3.55 34.28 -36.82
N PHE A 928 4.38 33.51 -37.54
CA PHE A 928 4.29 33.34 -39.00
C PHE A 928 4.15 31.86 -39.41
N PRO A 929 3.00 31.22 -39.12
CA PRO A 929 2.78 29.79 -39.35
C PRO A 929 2.91 29.38 -40.84
N SER A 930 2.71 30.30 -41.78
CA SER A 930 2.92 30.09 -43.21
C SER A 930 4.38 29.76 -43.61
N LEU A 931 5.36 29.99 -42.72
CA LEU A 931 6.75 29.60 -42.92
C LEU A 931 7.05 28.18 -42.43
N THR A 932 6.27 27.64 -41.49
CA THR A 932 6.55 26.36 -40.81
C THR A 932 6.43 25.15 -41.74
N GLN A 933 5.38 25.10 -42.57
CA GLN A 933 5.16 23.98 -43.49
C GLN A 933 6.23 23.93 -44.60
N PRO A 934 6.52 25.02 -45.36
CA PRO A 934 7.56 25.00 -46.39
C PRO A 934 8.97 24.76 -45.81
N ALA A 935 9.26 25.24 -44.61
CA ALA A 935 10.52 24.93 -43.92
C ALA A 935 10.63 23.45 -43.52
N SER A 936 9.53 22.82 -43.12
CA SER A 936 9.48 21.38 -42.85
C SER A 936 9.64 20.54 -44.13
N GLU A 937 9.04 20.96 -45.25
CA GLU A 937 9.20 20.30 -46.55
C GLU A 937 10.62 20.47 -47.10
N LEU A 938 11.22 21.66 -46.96
CA LEU A 938 12.62 21.92 -47.30
C LEU A 938 13.59 21.06 -46.47
N LEU A 939 13.33 20.90 -45.17
CA LEU A 939 14.12 20.01 -44.30
C LEU A 939 14.07 18.55 -44.76
N ILE A 940 12.90 18.06 -45.17
CA ILE A 940 12.72 16.70 -45.69
C ILE A 940 13.41 16.52 -47.04
N ALA A 941 13.25 17.49 -47.95
CA ALA A 941 13.93 17.49 -49.26
C ALA A 941 15.47 17.52 -49.10
N SER A 942 15.97 18.31 -48.16
CA SER A 942 17.41 18.41 -47.86
C SER A 942 17.97 17.09 -47.33
N LYS A 943 17.28 16.45 -46.36
CA LYS A 943 17.67 15.12 -45.87
C LYS A 943 17.61 14.03 -46.94
N ARG A 944 16.73 14.16 -47.94
CA ARG A 944 16.66 13.28 -49.12
C ARG A 944 17.66 13.63 -50.23
N ARG A 945 18.39 14.75 -50.10
CA ARG A 945 19.32 15.31 -51.09
C ARG A 945 18.66 15.52 -52.47
N ASP A 946 17.40 15.98 -52.45
CA ASP A 946 16.60 16.28 -53.64
C ASP A 946 16.69 17.80 -53.96
N PRO A 947 17.49 18.21 -54.95
CA PRO A 947 17.75 19.62 -55.20
C PRO A 947 16.53 20.37 -55.77
N ASP A 948 15.70 19.70 -56.59
CA ASP A 948 14.55 20.32 -57.25
C ASP A 948 13.41 20.55 -56.25
N ALA A 949 13.18 19.59 -55.35
CA ALA A 949 12.26 19.77 -54.24
C ALA A 949 12.75 20.86 -53.27
N CYS A 950 14.05 20.90 -52.95
CA CYS A 950 14.61 21.97 -52.11
C CYS A 950 14.42 23.36 -52.74
N ARG A 951 14.70 23.50 -54.04
CA ARG A 951 14.56 24.76 -54.78
C ARG A 951 13.13 25.27 -54.78
N THR A 952 12.18 24.37 -55.04
CA THR A 952 10.74 24.66 -55.04
C THR A 952 10.26 25.24 -53.70
N GLN A 953 10.74 24.69 -52.59
CA GLN A 953 10.38 25.16 -51.24
C GLN A 953 11.09 26.46 -50.86
N LEU A 954 12.35 26.64 -51.28
CA LEU A 954 13.09 27.88 -51.03
C LEU A 954 12.47 29.08 -51.75
N ASP A 955 12.01 28.89 -52.99
CA ASP A 955 11.32 29.92 -53.76
C ASP A 955 9.94 30.26 -53.13
N TYR A 956 9.24 29.27 -52.55
CA TYR A 956 8.00 29.51 -51.79
C TYR A 956 8.26 30.30 -50.49
N LEU A 957 9.32 29.99 -49.76
CA LEU A 957 9.72 30.74 -48.56
C LEU A 957 10.08 32.20 -48.89
N ARG A 958 10.76 32.44 -50.02
CA ARG A 958 11.07 33.80 -50.51
C ARG A 958 9.80 34.57 -50.89
N SER A 959 8.88 33.94 -51.62
CA SER A 959 7.56 34.50 -51.94
C SER A 959 6.75 34.83 -50.68
N THR A 960 6.80 33.97 -49.66
CA THR A 960 6.13 34.20 -48.39
C THR A 960 6.76 35.37 -47.64
N ARG A 961 8.10 35.45 -47.59
CA ARG A 961 8.83 36.56 -46.96
C ARG A 961 8.52 37.92 -47.59
N GLN A 962 8.40 37.99 -48.93
CA GLN A 962 8.03 39.22 -49.64
C GLN A 962 6.61 39.71 -49.34
N ARG A 963 5.73 38.82 -48.85
CA ARG A 963 4.35 39.16 -48.48
C ARG A 963 4.17 39.44 -46.97
N MET A 964 5.19 39.24 -46.14
CA MET A 964 5.12 39.50 -44.70
C MET A 964 5.01 40.99 -44.39
N VAL A 965 3.95 41.39 -43.69
CA VAL A 965 3.71 42.77 -43.26
C VAL A 965 3.94 42.89 -41.76
N VAL A 966 4.91 43.73 -41.39
CA VAL A 966 5.18 44.14 -40.01
C VAL A 966 4.83 45.62 -39.91
N GLY A 967 3.75 45.96 -39.22
CA GLY A 967 3.29 47.35 -39.10
C GLY A 967 4.19 48.16 -38.17
N ASN A 968 4.57 49.38 -38.54
CA ASN A 968 5.36 50.25 -37.67
C ASN A 968 4.56 50.70 -36.44
N ALA A 969 5.13 50.48 -35.26
CA ALA A 969 4.74 51.25 -34.09
C ALA A 969 5.00 52.75 -34.34
N ALA A 970 4.02 53.59 -34.02
CA ALA A 970 3.99 55.05 -34.22
C ALA A 970 3.94 55.57 -35.68
N THR A 971 2.73 55.66 -36.25
CA THR A 971 2.19 56.96 -36.74
C THR A 971 0.67 56.95 -36.82
N SER A 972 0.03 57.94 -36.19
CA SER A 972 -1.37 58.25 -36.42
C SER A 972 -1.54 59.04 -37.74
N GLY A 973 -2.10 58.39 -38.76
CA GLY A 973 -2.81 59.07 -39.85
C GLY A 973 -2.10 59.17 -41.21
N ILE A 974 -2.96 59.34 -42.22
CA ILE A 974 -2.71 59.62 -43.64
C ILE A 974 -2.48 58.39 -44.54
N THR A 975 -3.27 58.39 -45.62
CA THR A 975 -3.33 57.47 -46.75
C THR A 975 -2.07 57.50 -47.63
N ASP A 976 -1.59 56.33 -48.11
CA ASP A 976 -1.49 56.11 -49.56
C ASP A 976 -1.21 54.63 -49.97
N LYS A 977 -1.32 54.36 -51.28
CA LYS A 977 -1.04 53.06 -51.94
C LYS A 977 0.46 52.70 -51.99
N PRO A 978 0.81 51.42 -52.19
CA PRO A 978 2.21 50.96 -52.17
C PRO A 978 2.97 51.26 -53.48
N PRO A 979 4.29 51.54 -53.40
CA PRO A 979 5.19 51.40 -54.52
C PRO A 979 5.79 49.98 -54.58
N THR A 980 5.75 49.37 -55.75
CA THR A 980 6.59 48.22 -56.11
C THR A 980 8.03 48.64 -56.38
N VAL A 981 9.00 47.71 -56.29
CA VAL A 981 10.08 47.41 -57.29
C VAL A 981 11.35 46.80 -56.65
N SER A 982 11.77 45.67 -57.25
CA SER A 982 13.09 44.98 -57.27
C SER A 982 14.16 45.22 -56.18
N CYS A 983 14.63 44.12 -55.59
CA CYS A 983 15.71 43.31 -56.19
C CYS A 983 15.64 41.84 -55.73
#